data_AF-A0A970V2M5-F1
#
_entry.id   AF-A0A970V2M5-F1
#
_cell.length_a   1.000
_cell.length_b   1.000
_cell.length_c   1.000
_cell.angle_alpha   90.00
_cell.angle_beta   90.00
_cell.angle_gamma   90.00
#
_symmetry.space_group_name_H-M   'P 1'
#
loop_
_entity.id
_entity.type
_entity.pdbx_description
1 polymer ?
#
loop_
_entity_poly.entity_id
_entity_poly.type
_entity_poly.pdbx_seq_one_letter_code
_entity_poly.pdbx_strand_id
1 'polypeptide(L)'
;MRRRVEVPATRSTPRDRRKRRQQLQQTRCCACLVVVVLAALVLVFAAGRISEFRQRHPPTSRASQTYLFPLELIAERREVYRYELVPLVLKLRDPQGRPLGPVKSPPVITAWFQDQPISTIGNLQKLQPRYRPATQDYAFSWPVPWMAAPGQYTFMARVRMDDPADWHWPFEKDPPKVLPGKEKPPPTPEGETYCTALATVTVRERKPPPFPAGSCIATWEMDFPTGPVPRPGGGIGDWRTIFEWCRFLGADTLLFRAAYTSSAAGPLSAEQPFTPLNLQATPQLAAEAHRHGLKFGAWAIAYETFPTHTNRGKPPYSFAQDISRSTGVIRALDFISLLDQPRRDDLASFARRMQADPHVDYVGFDYMRGDVGGWEMTEAFTRDMPVRLPANWGQMSQQQRWKFMATKIETEWQTDRDFYEMWNWWRAHLGAQNLAYILNRAQLTKPAFIFVLSWQHGAQHGQDPAMFTDAGASFLLPMLYQVDSQDAFEYLLRSWSEYMNPGVANLLPGDQVDDYWHQGHRGRVPAQPELLYQRILAAHKRMIPGDAPLGAFFHDISRAAVQGRLGPYPGTEWALAGAAAFSQVRQNWSVYPLAFGLTCPKTAGFGTALEPRVTIHNRSRVTVRDLEIKLESTRGVRASGAGRRDLANLAPGEKIEIPLGAIIETPDGTRANRFMVAVRVNWPAGEYGDKFRNDLPTTFVLMQYVQTSARKR
;
A
#
# COMPACT_ATOMS: atom_id res chain seq x y z
N MET A 1 -37.75 72.75 16.36
CA MET A 1 -39.04 72.11 15.99
C MET A 1 -39.17 70.76 16.70
N ARG A 2 -40.40 70.41 17.10
CA ARG A 2 -40.78 69.40 18.10
C ARG A 2 -40.81 67.95 17.60
N ARG A 3 -40.56 67.03 18.56
CA ARG A 3 -41.17 65.68 18.79
C ARG A 3 -40.87 64.58 17.73
N ARG A 4 -40.79 63.29 18.06
CA ARG A 4 -41.30 62.51 19.22
C ARG A 4 -40.47 61.23 19.41
N VAL A 5 -40.50 60.75 20.65
CA VAL A 5 -39.92 59.53 21.23
C VAL A 5 -40.66 58.27 20.78
N GLU A 6 -39.95 57.15 20.63
CA GLU A 6 -40.38 55.82 21.11
C GLU A 6 -39.18 54.87 21.34
N VAL A 7 -39.27 54.13 22.44
CA VAL A 7 -38.23 53.34 23.13
C VAL A 7 -38.27 51.88 22.65
N PRO A 8 -37.14 51.12 22.66
CA PRO A 8 -37.04 49.84 21.98
C PRO A 8 -37.53 48.64 22.80
N ALA A 9 -38.15 47.68 22.11
CA ALA A 9 -38.46 46.36 22.62
C ALA A 9 -37.19 45.51 22.79
N THR A 10 -36.95 45.05 24.01
CA THR A 10 -35.89 44.14 24.41
C THR A 10 -36.08 42.76 23.77
N ARG A 11 -35.21 42.41 22.81
CA ARG A 11 -35.14 41.06 22.24
C ARG A 11 -34.48 40.12 23.26
N SER A 12 -35.29 39.23 23.82
CA SER A 12 -34.86 38.09 24.65
C SER A 12 -33.69 37.33 23.99
N THR A 13 -32.64 37.04 24.76
CA THR A 13 -31.45 36.37 24.22
C THR A 13 -31.71 34.88 23.90
N PRO A 14 -30.97 34.27 22.96
CA PRO A 14 -31.07 32.84 22.66
C PRO A 14 -30.87 31.92 23.88
N ARG A 15 -30.16 32.39 24.92
CA ARG A 15 -29.97 31.69 26.20
C ARG A 15 -31.27 31.60 27.00
N ASP A 16 -32.09 32.65 27.00
CA ASP A 16 -33.38 32.68 27.72
C ASP A 16 -34.44 31.81 27.03
N ARG A 17 -34.37 31.68 25.69
CA ARG A 17 -35.20 30.75 24.91
C ARG A 17 -34.79 29.28 25.11
N ARG A 18 -33.52 29.01 25.40
CA ARG A 18 -33.01 27.66 25.69
C ARG A 18 -33.38 27.19 27.09
N LYS A 19 -33.34 28.07 28.10
CA LYS A 19 -33.78 27.77 29.48
C LYS A 19 -35.30 27.54 29.58
N ARG A 20 -36.12 28.31 28.84
CA ARG A 20 -37.58 28.07 28.78
C ARG A 20 -37.97 26.78 28.05
N ARG A 21 -37.19 26.31 27.06
CA ARG A 21 -37.43 25.01 26.40
C ARG A 21 -37.03 23.81 27.27
N GLN A 22 -36.03 23.95 28.14
CA GLN A 22 -35.65 22.90 29.09
C GLN A 22 -36.63 22.76 30.27
N GLN A 23 -37.36 23.81 30.63
CA GLN A 23 -38.41 23.74 31.66
C GLN A 23 -39.79 23.26 31.14
N LEU A 24 -39.98 23.14 29.81
CA LEU A 24 -41.23 22.69 29.18
C LEU A 24 -41.18 21.24 28.64
N GLN A 25 -40.08 20.51 28.85
CA GLN A 25 -39.94 19.09 28.47
C GLN A 25 -39.91 18.12 29.65
N GLN A 26 -40.14 18.60 30.88
CA GLN A 26 -40.41 17.75 32.03
C GLN A 26 -41.91 17.75 32.32
N THR A 27 -42.67 16.90 31.64
CA THR A 27 -43.88 16.28 32.19
C THR A 27 -44.38 15.18 31.25
N ARG A 28 -44.55 13.98 31.83
CA ARG A 28 -45.39 12.87 31.37
C ARG A 28 -44.89 12.05 30.16
N CYS A 29 -44.24 10.93 30.46
CA CYS A 29 -44.89 9.62 30.31
C CYS A 29 -44.19 8.56 31.17
N CYS A 30 -44.91 8.08 32.19
CA CYS A 30 -44.63 6.88 32.95
C CYS A 30 -44.85 5.66 32.06
N ALA A 31 -43.77 5.05 31.55
CA ALA A 31 -43.82 3.70 30.97
C ALA A 31 -42.46 2.97 30.94
N CYS A 32 -41.40 3.47 31.59
CA CYS A 32 -40.05 2.89 31.47
C CYS A 32 -39.52 2.17 32.72
N LEU A 33 -40.23 2.19 33.86
CA LEU A 33 -39.72 1.52 35.06
C LEU A 33 -39.90 -0.02 35.03
N VAL A 34 -40.88 -0.53 34.28
CA VAL A 34 -41.13 -1.98 34.17
C VAL A 34 -40.17 -2.66 33.17
N VAL A 35 -39.70 -1.94 32.15
CA VAL A 35 -38.75 -2.47 31.15
C VAL A 35 -37.33 -2.55 31.70
N VAL A 36 -36.93 -1.64 32.59
CA VAL A 36 -35.59 -1.67 33.21
C VAL A 36 -35.46 -2.78 34.25
N VAL A 37 -36.52 -3.09 35.00
CA VAL A 37 -36.52 -4.21 35.96
C VAL A 37 -36.60 -5.58 35.26
N LEU A 38 -37.33 -5.69 34.14
CA LEU A 38 -37.33 -6.90 33.32
C LEU A 38 -36.01 -7.12 32.56
N ALA A 39 -35.36 -6.07 32.06
CA ALA A 39 -34.05 -6.17 31.43
C ALA A 39 -32.94 -6.56 32.43
N ALA A 40 -33.03 -6.09 33.69
CA ALA A 40 -32.10 -6.48 34.75
C ALA A 40 -32.28 -7.96 35.17
N LEU A 41 -33.51 -8.47 35.23
CA LEU A 41 -33.77 -9.88 35.54
C LEU A 41 -33.38 -10.83 34.40
N VAL A 42 -33.53 -10.41 33.13
CA VAL A 42 -33.05 -11.18 31.97
C VAL A 42 -31.52 -11.21 31.89
N LEU A 43 -30.83 -10.14 32.30
CA LEU A 43 -29.36 -10.13 32.39
C LEU A 43 -28.82 -11.03 33.51
N VAL A 44 -29.52 -11.15 34.64
CA VAL A 44 -29.15 -12.07 35.73
C VAL A 44 -29.41 -13.53 35.34
N PHE A 45 -30.46 -13.83 34.57
CA PHE A 45 -30.72 -15.19 34.08
C PHE A 45 -29.86 -15.59 32.85
N ALA A 46 -29.46 -14.63 32.01
CA ALA A 46 -28.56 -14.89 30.87
C ALA A 46 -27.09 -15.02 31.30
N ALA A 47 -26.67 -14.33 32.37
CA ALA A 47 -25.35 -14.52 32.98
C ALA A 47 -25.22 -15.88 33.72
N GLY A 48 -26.34 -16.48 34.13
CA GLY A 48 -26.39 -17.78 34.82
C GLY A 48 -26.36 -19.02 33.92
N ARG A 49 -26.39 -18.88 32.58
CA ARG A 49 -26.42 -20.02 31.63
C ARG A 49 -25.31 -20.04 30.58
N ILE A 50 -24.35 -19.13 30.62
CA ILE A 50 -23.11 -19.19 29.79
C ILE A 50 -21.90 -19.64 30.65
N SER A 51 -22.15 -20.30 31.80
CA SER A 51 -21.10 -20.93 32.61
C SER A 51 -21.00 -22.47 32.44
N GLU A 52 -21.85 -23.10 31.63
CA GLU A 52 -21.95 -24.58 31.55
C GLU A 52 -21.42 -25.24 30.26
N PHE A 53 -20.66 -24.55 29.42
CA PHE A 53 -19.98 -25.21 28.29
C PHE A 53 -18.46 -24.96 28.20
N ARG A 54 -17.81 -24.95 29.37
CA ARG A 54 -16.39 -25.29 29.50
C ARG A 54 -16.28 -26.44 30.50
N GLN A 55 -16.39 -27.66 29.98
CA GLN A 55 -16.02 -28.87 30.69
C GLN A 55 -14.57 -28.75 31.14
N ARG A 56 -14.38 -28.37 32.41
CA ARG A 56 -13.13 -28.54 33.12
C ARG A 56 -13.03 -30.01 33.45
N HIS A 57 -12.11 -30.72 32.80
CA HIS A 57 -11.56 -31.92 33.43
C HIS A 57 -11.03 -31.51 34.81
N PRO A 58 -11.38 -32.22 35.89
CA PRO A 58 -10.78 -31.96 37.19
C PRO A 58 -9.28 -32.23 37.05
N PRO A 59 -8.39 -31.32 37.49
CA PRO A 59 -7.01 -31.70 37.65
C PRO A 59 -7.00 -32.77 38.74
N THR A 60 -6.69 -34.00 38.34
CA THR A 60 -6.21 -35.03 39.27
C THR A 60 -5.19 -34.39 40.18
N SER A 61 -5.53 -34.29 41.46
CA SER A 61 -4.66 -33.82 42.52
C SER A 61 -3.50 -34.81 42.68
N ARG A 62 -2.45 -34.63 41.88
CA ARG A 62 -1.10 -34.74 42.40
C ARG A 62 -0.73 -33.35 42.85
N ALA A 63 -0.37 -33.20 44.12
CA ALA A 63 0.35 -32.01 44.58
C ALA A 63 1.65 -31.92 43.76
N SER A 64 1.59 -31.25 42.60
CA SER A 64 2.78 -30.93 41.83
C SER A 64 3.47 -29.82 42.58
N GLN A 65 4.72 -30.06 43.00
CA GLN A 65 5.61 -28.98 43.43
C GLN A 65 5.58 -27.89 42.35
N THR A 66 5.03 -26.72 42.67
CA THR A 66 5.03 -25.57 41.76
C THR A 66 6.46 -25.09 41.68
N TYR A 67 7.15 -25.38 40.57
CA TYR A 67 8.50 -24.88 40.35
C TYR A 67 8.46 -23.35 40.29
N LEU A 68 9.22 -22.69 41.17
CA LEU A 68 9.30 -21.24 41.25
C LEU A 68 10.58 -20.79 40.55
N PHE A 69 10.45 -20.11 39.41
CA PHE A 69 11.57 -19.50 38.72
C PHE A 69 11.59 -17.98 39.00
N PRO A 70 12.78 -17.37 39.17
CA PRO A 70 12.91 -15.92 39.40
C PRO A 70 12.46 -15.08 38.21
N LEU A 71 12.58 -15.65 37.02
CA LEU A 71 12.39 -14.98 35.75
C LEU A 71 11.64 -15.91 34.81
N GLU A 72 10.50 -15.46 34.29
CA GLU A 72 9.82 -16.10 33.17
C GLU A 72 9.68 -15.07 32.04
N LEU A 73 9.98 -15.49 30.81
CA LEU A 73 9.75 -14.70 29.60
C LEU A 73 8.82 -15.48 28.69
N ILE A 74 7.72 -14.86 28.29
CA ILE A 74 6.64 -15.48 27.52
C ILE A 74 6.40 -14.64 26.27
N ALA A 75 6.47 -15.27 25.10
CA ALA A 75 5.86 -14.71 23.90
C ALA A 75 4.41 -15.18 23.84
N GLU A 76 3.44 -14.25 23.86
CA GLU A 76 2.01 -14.64 23.87
C GLU A 76 1.56 -15.24 22.53
N ARG A 77 2.37 -15.05 21.48
CA ARG A 77 2.20 -15.65 20.16
C ARG A 77 3.44 -16.45 19.79
N ARG A 78 3.24 -17.63 19.21
CA ARG A 78 4.34 -18.48 18.72
C ARG A 78 4.72 -18.18 17.27
N GLU A 79 3.80 -17.62 16.51
CA GLU A 79 3.98 -17.32 15.09
C GLU A 79 3.34 -15.99 14.77
N VAL A 80 4.01 -15.21 13.93
CA VAL A 80 3.56 -13.89 13.50
C VAL A 80 3.96 -13.62 12.05
N TYR A 81 3.26 -12.73 11.37
CA TYR A 81 3.73 -12.13 10.11
C TYR A 81 4.55 -10.87 10.36
N ARG A 82 5.27 -10.39 9.33
CA ARG A 82 6.15 -9.21 9.44
C ARG A 82 5.40 -7.93 9.82
N TYR A 83 4.10 -7.88 9.54
CA TYR A 83 3.27 -6.74 9.92
C TYR A 83 2.71 -6.83 11.33
N GLU A 84 3.02 -7.83 12.16
CA GLU A 84 2.44 -7.95 13.50
C GLU A 84 3.40 -7.47 14.60
N LEU A 85 2.84 -7.09 15.75
CA LEU A 85 3.61 -6.86 16.97
C LEU A 85 3.74 -8.21 17.70
N VAL A 86 4.91 -8.48 18.27
CA VAL A 86 5.14 -9.65 19.12
C VAL A 86 4.97 -9.25 20.59
N PRO A 87 3.86 -9.61 21.24
CA PRO A 87 3.68 -9.35 22.67
C PRO A 87 4.58 -10.28 23.49
N LEU A 88 5.47 -9.67 24.28
CA LEU A 88 6.35 -10.31 25.23
C LEU A 88 5.92 -9.93 26.65
N VAL A 89 5.81 -10.92 27.51
CA VAL A 89 5.50 -10.77 28.94
C VAL A 89 6.65 -11.33 29.75
N LEU A 90 7.18 -10.50 30.62
CA LEU A 90 8.22 -10.84 31.58
C LEU A 90 7.62 -10.85 32.99
N LYS A 91 7.78 -11.97 33.70
CA LYS A 91 7.35 -12.12 35.08
C LYS A 91 8.57 -12.23 35.98
N LEU A 92 8.54 -11.47 37.07
CA LEU A 92 9.54 -11.46 38.12
C LEU A 92 8.93 -11.95 39.41
N ARG A 93 9.61 -12.83 40.12
CA ARG A 93 9.12 -13.41 41.38
C ARG A 93 10.17 -13.29 42.48
N ASP A 94 9.71 -13.23 43.72
CA ASP A 94 10.55 -13.47 44.90
C ASP A 94 10.71 -14.99 45.15
N PRO A 95 11.61 -15.41 46.06
CA PRO A 95 11.80 -16.84 46.37
C PRO A 95 10.55 -17.54 46.92
N GLN A 96 9.55 -16.79 47.40
CA GLN A 96 8.25 -17.31 47.83
C GLN A 96 7.22 -17.37 46.69
N GLY A 97 7.63 -17.03 45.46
CA GLY A 97 6.82 -17.07 44.26
C GLY A 97 5.90 -15.87 44.06
N ARG A 98 5.98 -14.86 44.93
CA ARG A 98 5.16 -13.64 44.86
C ARG A 98 5.66 -12.74 43.73
N PRO A 99 4.77 -12.12 42.93
CA PRO A 99 5.20 -11.17 41.90
C PRO A 99 5.97 -10.01 42.51
N LEU A 100 7.13 -9.70 41.93
CA LEU A 100 7.85 -8.48 42.27
C LEU A 100 7.13 -7.29 41.63
N GLY A 101 6.82 -6.28 42.44
CA GLY A 101 6.25 -5.01 42.00
C GLY A 101 7.19 -4.24 41.06
N PRO A 102 6.92 -2.95 40.77
CA PRO A 102 7.76 -2.15 39.89
C PRO A 102 9.18 -2.01 40.47
N VAL A 103 10.16 -2.64 39.82
CA VAL A 103 11.58 -2.54 40.19
C VAL A 103 12.23 -1.38 39.45
N LYS A 104 13.25 -0.77 40.07
CA LYS A 104 13.97 0.39 39.50
C LYS A 104 14.62 0.09 38.15
N SER A 105 15.04 -1.15 37.92
CA SER A 105 15.72 -1.59 36.70
C SER A 105 15.23 -2.98 36.32
N PRO A 106 14.11 -3.09 35.58
CA PRO A 106 13.63 -4.40 35.13
C PRO A 106 14.64 -5.01 34.15
N PRO A 107 14.69 -6.35 34.04
CA PRO A 107 15.55 -7.01 33.06
C PRO A 107 15.29 -6.52 31.65
N VAL A 108 16.38 -6.26 30.94
CA VAL A 108 16.36 -5.93 29.53
C VAL A 108 16.17 -7.22 28.73
N ILE A 109 15.31 -7.16 27.71
CA ILE A 109 15.14 -8.24 26.75
C ILE A 109 16.00 -7.92 25.52
N THR A 110 16.66 -8.94 24.97
CA THR A 110 17.39 -8.86 23.69
C THR A 110 16.79 -9.83 22.69
N ALA A 111 16.72 -9.43 21.42
CA ALA A 111 16.21 -10.27 20.33
C ALA A 111 17.40 -10.83 19.52
N TRP A 112 17.27 -12.08 19.09
CA TRP A 112 18.33 -12.83 18.40
C TRP A 112 17.74 -13.56 17.19
N PHE A 113 18.52 -13.62 16.11
CA PHE A 113 18.22 -14.41 14.93
C PHE A 113 19.52 -15.07 14.45
N GLN A 114 19.50 -16.39 14.21
CA GLN A 114 20.68 -17.16 13.84
C GLN A 114 21.88 -16.92 14.77
N ASP A 115 21.62 -16.95 16.09
CA ASP A 115 22.61 -16.73 17.16
C ASP A 115 23.33 -15.36 17.12
N GLN A 116 22.78 -14.39 16.39
CA GLN A 116 23.25 -13.01 16.40
C GLN A 116 22.21 -12.09 17.04
N PRO A 117 22.64 -11.14 17.90
CA PRO A 117 21.74 -10.14 18.43
C PRO A 117 21.33 -9.19 17.31
N ILE A 118 20.06 -8.80 17.28
CA ILE A 118 19.51 -7.92 16.25
C ILE A 118 18.94 -6.64 16.86
N SER A 119 19.02 -5.55 16.09
CA SER A 119 18.22 -4.35 16.34
C SER A 119 16.82 -4.54 15.73
N THR A 120 15.81 -4.01 16.39
CA THR A 120 14.51 -3.76 15.75
C THR A 120 14.32 -2.28 15.41
N ILE A 121 13.13 -1.93 14.95
CA ILE A 121 12.70 -0.61 14.48
C ILE A 121 13.12 0.50 15.45
N GLY A 122 13.68 1.58 14.90
CA GLY A 122 14.29 2.68 15.67
C GLY A 122 15.53 2.24 16.45
N ASN A 123 16.34 1.37 15.82
CA ASN A 123 17.61 0.86 16.31
C ASN A 123 17.58 0.29 17.75
N LEU A 124 16.48 -0.37 18.11
CA LEU A 124 16.30 -0.90 19.46
C LEU A 124 16.94 -2.29 19.60
N GLN A 125 18.06 -2.37 20.32
CA GLN A 125 18.71 -3.63 20.70
C GLN A 125 18.29 -4.11 22.10
N LYS A 126 18.04 -3.16 23.01
CA LYS A 126 17.70 -3.39 24.41
C LYS A 126 16.24 -3.02 24.63
N LEU A 127 15.39 -4.03 24.74
CA LEU A 127 13.96 -3.87 24.88
C LEU A 127 13.63 -3.74 26.38
N GLN A 128 13.09 -2.59 26.77
CA GLN A 128 12.75 -2.27 28.16
C GLN A 128 11.25 -2.49 28.39
N PRO A 129 10.84 -3.56 29.09
CA PRO A 129 9.43 -3.84 29.29
C PRO A 129 8.83 -2.89 30.34
N ARG A 130 7.56 -2.52 30.17
CA ARG A 130 6.83 -1.61 31.07
C ARG A 130 6.02 -2.41 32.08
N TYR A 131 6.09 -2.04 33.36
CA TYR A 131 5.30 -2.69 34.41
C TYR A 131 3.79 -2.44 34.22
N ARG A 132 2.98 -3.49 34.39
CA ARG A 132 1.51 -3.45 34.32
C ARG A 132 0.93 -3.73 35.72
N PRO A 133 0.43 -2.71 36.43
CA PRO A 133 -0.11 -2.89 37.78
C PRO A 133 -1.27 -3.89 37.88
N ALA A 134 -2.12 -3.96 36.85
CA ALA A 134 -3.28 -4.83 36.84
C ALA A 134 -2.95 -6.33 36.82
N THR A 135 -1.83 -6.70 36.19
CA THR A 135 -1.39 -8.10 35.99
C THR A 135 -0.13 -8.44 36.79
N GLN A 136 0.50 -7.44 37.44
CA GLN A 136 1.75 -7.56 38.20
C GLN A 136 2.88 -8.21 37.39
N ASP A 137 2.96 -7.88 36.10
CA ASP A 137 3.99 -8.33 35.18
C ASP A 137 4.55 -7.15 34.37
N TYR A 138 5.55 -7.42 33.53
CA TYR A 138 6.14 -6.44 32.63
C TYR A 138 5.84 -6.84 31.19
N ALA A 139 5.44 -5.89 30.36
CA ALA A 139 5.08 -6.15 28.97
C ALA A 139 5.90 -5.30 27.99
N PHE A 140 6.17 -5.89 26.83
CA PHE A 140 6.79 -5.22 25.71
C PHE A 140 6.18 -5.75 24.41
N SER A 141 5.89 -4.86 23.46
CA SER A 141 5.48 -5.25 22.11
C SER A 141 6.67 -5.06 21.19
N TRP A 142 7.26 -6.15 20.73
CA TRP A 142 8.38 -6.09 19.80
C TRP A 142 7.87 -5.87 18.38
N PRO A 143 8.20 -4.73 17.74
CA PRO A 143 7.96 -4.56 16.32
C PRO A 143 8.90 -5.49 15.56
N VAL A 144 8.41 -6.14 14.51
CA VAL A 144 9.24 -6.97 13.63
C VAL A 144 10.06 -6.03 12.72
N PRO A 145 11.38 -6.23 12.54
CA PRO A 145 12.19 -5.38 11.68
C PRO A 145 11.66 -5.26 10.24
N TRP A 146 11.96 -4.15 9.58
CA TRP A 146 11.71 -3.97 8.14
C TRP A 146 12.36 -5.12 7.36
N MET A 147 11.61 -5.73 6.43
CA MET A 147 12.04 -6.91 5.66
C MET A 147 12.68 -8.02 6.51
N ALA A 148 12.19 -8.26 7.73
CA ALA A 148 12.69 -9.33 8.58
C ALA A 148 12.70 -10.68 7.85
N ALA A 149 13.81 -11.41 7.95
CA ALA A 149 13.93 -12.76 7.40
C ALA A 149 12.92 -13.70 8.07
N PRO A 150 12.26 -14.61 7.32
CA PRO A 150 11.42 -15.62 7.95
C PRO A 150 12.27 -16.59 8.77
N GLY A 151 11.74 -17.08 9.88
CA GLY A 151 12.41 -18.06 10.73
C GLY A 151 12.17 -17.85 12.22
N GLN A 152 12.91 -18.59 13.03
CA GLN A 152 12.79 -18.53 14.49
C GLN A 152 13.66 -17.39 15.05
N TYR A 153 13.03 -16.53 15.84
CA TYR A 153 13.64 -15.47 16.62
C TYR A 153 13.60 -15.85 18.09
N THR A 154 14.70 -15.61 18.79
CA THR A 154 14.83 -15.91 20.22
C THR A 154 14.94 -14.62 21.01
N PHE A 155 14.12 -14.50 22.05
CA PHE A 155 14.16 -13.42 23.01
C PHE A 155 14.80 -13.90 24.30
N MET A 156 15.73 -13.14 24.84
CA MET A 156 16.45 -13.46 26.06
C MET A 156 16.35 -12.32 27.06
N ALA A 157 15.94 -12.66 28.29
CA ALA A 157 16.02 -11.79 29.46
C ALA A 157 16.97 -12.41 30.48
N ARG A 158 17.74 -11.57 31.18
CA ARG A 158 18.69 -12.01 32.21
C ARG A 158 18.58 -11.13 33.45
N VAL A 159 18.50 -11.74 34.63
CA VAL A 159 18.51 -11.05 35.92
C VAL A 159 19.62 -11.61 36.81
N ARG A 160 20.34 -10.74 37.51
CA ARG A 160 21.35 -11.16 38.49
C ARG A 160 20.64 -11.76 39.71
N MET A 161 21.17 -12.84 40.24
CA MET A 161 20.70 -13.48 41.46
C MET A 161 21.70 -13.22 42.57
N ASP A 162 21.27 -12.53 43.62
CA ASP A 162 22.13 -12.20 44.75
C ASP A 162 22.33 -13.41 45.68
N ASP A 163 21.29 -14.23 45.90
CA ASP A 163 21.39 -15.50 46.64
C ASP A 163 20.63 -16.63 45.93
N PRO A 164 21.32 -17.48 45.14
CA PRO A 164 20.70 -18.63 44.49
C PRO A 164 20.20 -19.70 45.45
N ALA A 165 20.71 -19.76 46.70
CA ALA A 165 20.34 -20.79 47.67
C ALA A 165 18.91 -20.60 48.22
N ASP A 166 18.39 -19.37 48.15
CA ASP A 166 17.01 -19.06 48.56
C ASP A 166 15.95 -19.68 47.64
N TRP A 167 16.34 -20.14 46.44
CA TRP A 167 15.45 -20.66 45.42
C TRP A 167 15.35 -22.19 45.43
N HIS A 168 14.13 -22.71 45.29
CA HIS A 168 13.91 -24.15 45.15
C HIS A 168 14.16 -24.58 43.70
N TRP A 169 15.36 -25.09 43.44
CA TRP A 169 15.75 -25.59 42.12
C TRP A 169 15.38 -27.07 41.94
N PRO A 170 14.81 -27.46 40.80
CA PRO A 170 14.72 -28.86 40.42
C PRO A 170 16.10 -29.35 40.01
N PHE A 171 16.95 -29.71 40.96
CA PHE A 171 18.07 -30.59 40.63
C PHE A 171 17.51 -32.00 40.40
N GLU A 172 17.99 -32.68 39.35
CA GLU A 172 17.74 -34.10 39.14
C GLU A 172 18.03 -34.84 40.45
N LYS A 173 17.06 -35.62 40.92
CA LYS A 173 17.09 -36.30 42.23
C LYS A 173 18.20 -37.34 42.39
N ASP A 174 19.03 -37.56 41.37
CA ASP A 174 20.17 -38.45 41.42
C ASP A 174 21.44 -37.69 41.03
N PRO A 175 22.28 -37.25 42.00
CA PRO A 175 23.66 -36.91 41.67
C PRO A 175 24.31 -38.13 40.99
N PRO A 176 25.14 -37.96 39.95
CA PRO A 176 25.85 -39.09 39.33
C PRO A 176 26.58 -39.87 40.43
N LYS A 177 26.38 -41.19 40.49
CA LYS A 177 26.96 -42.08 41.52
C LYS A 177 28.44 -41.75 41.73
N VAL A 178 28.75 -41.08 42.83
CA VAL A 178 30.11 -40.75 43.22
C VAL A 178 30.77 -42.04 43.70
N LEU A 179 31.83 -42.48 43.00
CA LEU A 179 32.67 -43.58 43.46
C LEU A 179 33.30 -43.21 44.82
N PRO A 180 33.27 -44.12 45.81
CA PRO A 180 33.76 -43.82 47.16
C PRO A 180 35.28 -43.54 47.12
N GLY A 181 35.69 -42.38 47.68
CA GLY A 181 37.11 -42.08 47.94
C GLY A 181 37.65 -40.73 47.45
N LYS A 182 36.85 -39.85 46.83
CA LYS A 182 37.26 -38.46 46.54
C LYS A 182 36.11 -37.49 46.72
N GLU A 183 35.84 -37.12 47.97
CA GLU A 183 35.04 -35.92 48.26
C GLU A 183 35.88 -34.69 47.90
N LYS A 184 35.75 -34.23 46.65
CA LYS A 184 35.87 -32.78 46.42
C LYS A 184 34.49 -32.21 46.69
N PRO A 185 34.33 -31.24 47.63
CA PRO A 185 33.09 -30.51 47.72
C PRO A 185 32.73 -29.98 46.32
N PRO A 186 31.43 -29.95 45.95
CA PRO A 186 31.03 -29.32 44.70
C PRO A 186 31.67 -27.94 44.65
N PRO A 187 32.27 -27.53 43.52
CA PRO A 187 32.93 -26.23 43.45
C PRO A 187 31.93 -25.17 43.90
N THR A 188 32.29 -24.40 44.93
CA THR A 188 31.52 -23.23 45.32
C THR A 188 31.41 -22.36 44.08
N PRO A 189 30.20 -21.99 43.62
CA PRO A 189 30.07 -21.13 42.46
C PRO A 189 30.85 -19.83 42.70
N GLU A 190 31.99 -19.66 42.03
CA GLU A 190 32.76 -18.43 42.06
C GLU A 190 32.26 -17.54 40.92
N GLY A 191 31.81 -16.33 41.26
CA GLY A 191 31.35 -15.32 40.29
C GLY A 191 29.89 -14.89 40.45
N GLU A 192 29.42 -14.07 39.52
CA GLU A 192 28.05 -13.57 39.52
C GLU A 192 27.07 -14.63 39.01
N THR A 193 25.99 -14.88 39.76
CA THR A 193 24.94 -15.82 39.34
C THR A 193 23.80 -15.08 38.63
N TYR A 194 23.22 -15.72 37.62
CA TYR A 194 22.15 -15.14 36.83
C TYR A 194 21.06 -16.16 36.52
N CYS A 195 19.81 -15.69 36.47
CA CYS A 195 18.72 -16.42 35.86
C CYS A 195 18.48 -15.86 34.45
N THR A 196 18.40 -16.76 33.47
CA THR A 196 18.10 -16.44 32.08
C THR A 196 16.79 -17.09 31.69
N ALA A 197 15.89 -16.31 31.08
CA ALA A 197 14.65 -16.80 30.51
C ALA A 197 14.66 -16.56 29.00
N LEU A 198 14.18 -17.57 28.25
CA LEU A 198 14.11 -17.55 26.80
C LEU A 198 12.65 -17.67 26.34
N ALA A 199 12.29 -16.93 25.30
CA ALA A 199 11.07 -17.14 24.54
C ALA A 199 11.40 -17.19 23.05
N THR A 200 10.63 -17.92 22.26
CA THR A 200 10.84 -18.03 20.82
C THR A 200 9.57 -17.69 20.05
N VAL A 201 9.74 -17.08 18.89
CA VAL A 201 8.66 -16.75 17.94
C VAL A 201 9.14 -17.05 16.53
N THR A 202 8.26 -17.60 15.71
CA THR A 202 8.53 -17.77 14.28
C THR A 202 7.93 -16.61 13.51
N VAL A 203 8.77 -15.81 12.85
CA VAL A 203 8.32 -14.82 11.87
C VAL A 203 8.08 -15.55 10.55
N ARG A 204 6.87 -15.43 10.03
CA ARG A 204 6.44 -16.01 8.76
C ARG A 204 6.43 -14.95 7.67
N GLU A 205 6.63 -15.42 6.44
CA GLU A 205 6.32 -14.66 5.24
C GLU A 205 5.21 -15.38 4.46
N ARG A 206 4.35 -14.62 3.79
CA ARG A 206 3.44 -15.16 2.77
C ARG A 206 4.11 -15.04 1.42
N LYS A 207 4.21 -16.14 0.69
CA LYS A 207 4.62 -16.07 -0.72
C LYS A 207 3.46 -15.53 -1.55
N PRO A 208 3.71 -14.55 -2.43
CA PRO A 208 2.68 -14.09 -3.33
C PRO A 208 2.25 -15.25 -4.26
N PRO A 209 0.97 -15.31 -4.68
CA PRO A 209 0.52 -16.34 -5.60
C PRO A 209 1.24 -16.18 -6.95
N PRO A 210 1.32 -17.24 -7.78
CA PRO A 210 1.82 -17.12 -9.14
C PRO A 210 1.09 -16.01 -9.90
N PHE A 211 1.84 -15.15 -10.57
CA PHE A 211 1.28 -14.05 -11.35
C PHE A 211 1.94 -14.00 -12.73
N PRO A 212 1.18 -13.79 -13.83
CA PRO A 212 1.74 -13.92 -15.17
C PRO A 212 2.77 -12.83 -15.49
N ALA A 213 3.97 -13.22 -15.91
CA ALA A 213 5.02 -12.30 -16.35
C ALA A 213 4.63 -11.57 -17.65
N GLY A 214 4.98 -10.29 -17.77
CA GLY A 214 4.59 -9.42 -18.88
C GLY A 214 3.17 -8.86 -18.79
N SER A 215 2.49 -8.98 -17.65
CA SER A 215 1.15 -8.41 -17.45
C SER A 215 1.22 -6.87 -17.43
N CYS A 216 0.31 -6.23 -18.16
CA CYS A 216 0.31 -4.79 -18.37
C CYS A 216 -1.09 -4.21 -18.22
N ILE A 217 -1.21 -3.29 -17.27
CA ILE A 217 -2.48 -2.83 -16.74
C ILE A 217 -2.75 -1.38 -17.14
N ALA A 218 -3.94 -1.09 -17.68
CA ALA A 218 -4.43 0.27 -17.79
C ALA A 218 -5.43 0.57 -16.66
N THR A 219 -5.43 1.80 -16.14
CA THR A 219 -6.42 2.23 -15.14
C THR A 219 -7.40 3.25 -15.71
N TRP A 220 -8.59 3.35 -15.11
CA TRP A 220 -9.54 4.44 -15.26
C TRP A 220 -9.97 4.92 -13.87
N GLU A 221 -9.53 6.11 -13.47
CA GLU A 221 -9.81 6.64 -12.13
C GLU A 221 -11.06 7.53 -12.10
N MET A 222 -11.48 8.12 -13.20
CA MET A 222 -12.65 9.01 -13.21
C MET A 222 -13.96 8.29 -12.92
N ASP A 223 -15.00 9.10 -12.72
CA ASP A 223 -16.37 8.61 -12.78
C ASP A 223 -16.66 7.91 -14.11
N PHE A 224 -17.61 6.97 -14.06
CA PHE A 224 -18.12 6.32 -15.24
C PHE A 224 -18.58 7.38 -16.25
N PRO A 225 -18.02 7.40 -17.49
CA PRO A 225 -18.31 8.46 -18.43
C PRO A 225 -19.73 8.29 -18.98
N THR A 226 -20.65 9.14 -18.54
CA THR A 226 -22.01 9.22 -19.09
C THR A 226 -22.08 10.05 -20.38
N GLY A 227 -20.98 10.72 -20.74
CA GLY A 227 -20.86 11.59 -21.91
C GLY A 227 -19.87 11.05 -22.95
N PRO A 228 -19.55 11.88 -23.97
CA PRO A 228 -18.64 11.52 -25.04
C PRO A 228 -17.22 11.24 -24.54
N VAL A 229 -16.58 10.20 -25.08
CA VAL A 229 -15.17 9.85 -24.82
C VAL A 229 -14.40 9.95 -26.14
N PRO A 230 -13.33 10.76 -26.23
CA PRO A 230 -12.49 10.82 -27.43
C PRO A 230 -11.84 9.48 -27.75
N ARG A 231 -11.80 9.12 -29.03
CA ARG A 231 -11.17 7.88 -29.51
C ARG A 231 -9.67 8.09 -29.74
N PRO A 232 -8.82 7.06 -29.51
CA PRO A 232 -7.38 7.17 -29.78
C PRO A 232 -7.08 7.39 -31.27
N GLY A 233 -7.92 6.89 -32.17
CA GLY A 233 -7.78 7.08 -33.63
C GLY A 233 -8.41 8.39 -34.17
N GLY A 234 -8.90 9.26 -33.30
CA GLY A 234 -9.67 10.45 -33.68
C GLY A 234 -11.18 10.22 -33.70
N GLY A 235 -11.94 11.31 -33.54
CA GLY A 235 -13.39 11.27 -33.35
C GLY A 235 -13.80 11.03 -31.89
N ILE A 236 -15.10 10.79 -31.71
CA ILE A 236 -15.75 10.67 -30.40
C ILE A 236 -16.55 9.36 -30.35
N GLY A 237 -16.60 8.71 -29.20
CA GLY A 237 -17.44 7.55 -28.93
C GLY A 237 -18.14 7.65 -27.57
N ASP A 238 -18.71 6.53 -27.12
CA ASP A 238 -19.34 6.40 -25.80
C ASP A 238 -18.35 5.79 -24.78
N TRP A 239 -18.84 5.36 -23.62
CA TRP A 239 -18.03 4.71 -22.59
C TRP A 239 -17.29 3.45 -23.07
N ARG A 240 -17.75 2.75 -24.13
CA ARG A 240 -17.05 1.57 -24.67
C ARG A 240 -15.72 1.95 -25.31
N THR A 241 -15.53 3.23 -25.63
CA THR A 241 -14.25 3.77 -26.12
C THR A 241 -13.11 3.53 -25.13
N ILE A 242 -13.39 3.31 -23.84
CA ILE A 242 -12.37 2.91 -22.85
C ILE A 242 -11.61 1.65 -23.32
N PHE A 243 -12.30 0.67 -23.90
CA PHE A 243 -11.67 -0.57 -24.37
C PHE A 243 -10.89 -0.38 -25.67
N GLU A 244 -11.23 0.62 -26.48
CA GLU A 244 -10.40 1.03 -27.62
C GLU A 244 -9.07 1.61 -27.14
N TRP A 245 -9.08 2.38 -26.05
CA TRP A 245 -7.84 2.85 -25.40
C TRP A 245 -7.04 1.70 -24.79
N CYS A 246 -7.67 0.74 -24.12
CA CYS A 246 -6.98 -0.47 -23.63
C CYS A 246 -6.28 -1.22 -24.77
N ARG A 247 -6.98 -1.44 -25.89
CA ARG A 247 -6.42 -2.08 -27.08
C ARG A 247 -5.28 -1.27 -27.70
N PHE A 248 -5.44 0.04 -27.78
CA PHE A 248 -4.42 0.95 -28.31
C PHE A 248 -3.14 0.93 -27.46
N LEU A 249 -3.28 0.89 -26.14
CA LEU A 249 -2.19 0.71 -25.18
C LEU A 249 -1.57 -0.70 -25.25
N GLY A 250 -2.32 -1.70 -25.73
CA GLY A 250 -1.93 -3.10 -25.61
C GLY A 250 -2.04 -3.61 -24.16
N ALA A 251 -2.94 -3.07 -23.36
CA ALA A 251 -3.21 -3.58 -22.01
C ALA A 251 -3.90 -4.96 -22.08
N ASP A 252 -3.61 -5.83 -21.12
CA ASP A 252 -4.33 -7.11 -20.91
C ASP A 252 -5.32 -7.04 -19.74
N THR A 253 -5.24 -5.97 -18.94
CA THR A 253 -6.09 -5.74 -17.78
C THR A 253 -6.57 -4.29 -17.73
N LEU A 254 -7.85 -4.08 -17.43
CA LEU A 254 -8.40 -2.79 -17.04
C LEU A 254 -8.70 -2.78 -15.54
N LEU A 255 -8.17 -1.81 -14.81
CA LEU A 255 -8.61 -1.50 -13.46
C LEU A 255 -9.54 -0.28 -13.49
N PHE A 256 -10.63 -0.31 -12.72
CA PHE A 256 -11.60 0.78 -12.60
C PHE A 256 -11.86 1.20 -11.15
N ARG A 257 -11.91 2.52 -10.89
CA ARG A 257 -12.22 3.07 -9.56
C ARG A 257 -13.70 2.87 -9.25
N ALA A 258 -14.04 1.71 -8.72
CA ALA A 258 -15.42 1.32 -8.47
C ALA A 258 -16.02 2.04 -7.25
N ALA A 259 -15.24 2.24 -6.19
CA ALA A 259 -15.74 2.80 -4.93
C ALA A 259 -14.89 3.98 -4.44
N TYR A 260 -15.54 5.07 -4.10
CA TYR A 260 -14.91 6.20 -3.44
C TYR A 260 -15.95 6.98 -2.64
N THR A 261 -15.51 7.69 -1.61
CA THR A 261 -16.39 8.47 -0.74
C THR A 261 -16.34 9.93 -1.19
N SER A 262 -17.40 10.41 -1.85
CA SER A 262 -17.55 11.80 -2.24
C SER A 262 -18.95 12.36 -2.05
N SER A 263 -19.04 13.55 -1.44
CA SER A 263 -20.30 14.26 -1.29
C SER A 263 -20.62 15.24 -2.44
N ALA A 264 -19.79 15.27 -3.50
CA ALA A 264 -19.96 16.18 -4.63
C ALA A 264 -21.27 15.97 -5.40
N ALA A 265 -21.73 14.72 -5.52
CA ALA A 265 -22.98 14.35 -6.19
C ALA A 265 -24.20 14.33 -5.25
N GLY A 266 -24.02 14.61 -3.96
CA GLY A 266 -25.05 14.52 -2.93
C GLY A 266 -24.51 13.92 -1.61
N PRO A 267 -25.25 14.06 -0.50
CA PRO A 267 -24.83 13.49 0.78
C PRO A 267 -24.81 11.96 0.76
N LEU A 268 -23.84 11.39 1.46
CA LEU A 268 -23.67 9.96 1.71
C LEU A 268 -24.06 9.60 3.16
N SER A 269 -24.40 8.34 3.42
CA SER A 269 -24.77 7.83 4.74
C SER A 269 -23.92 6.62 5.15
N ALA A 270 -24.11 6.10 6.35
CA ALA A 270 -23.43 4.88 6.79
C ALA A 270 -23.85 3.66 5.95
N GLU A 271 -25.09 3.63 5.47
CA GLU A 271 -25.63 2.55 4.63
C GLU A 271 -25.20 2.69 3.17
N GLN A 272 -24.85 3.91 2.75
CA GLN A 272 -24.35 4.21 1.41
C GLN A 272 -23.03 5.02 1.49
N PRO A 273 -21.93 4.36 1.87
CA PRO A 273 -20.66 5.04 2.17
C PRO A 273 -19.86 5.50 0.94
N PHE A 274 -20.29 5.04 -0.24
CA PHE A 274 -19.63 5.28 -1.52
C PHE A 274 -20.59 5.93 -2.52
N THR A 275 -20.02 6.70 -3.43
CA THR A 275 -20.76 7.27 -4.55
C THR A 275 -21.33 6.15 -5.45
N PRO A 276 -22.64 6.17 -5.78
CA PRO A 276 -23.31 5.02 -6.40
C PRO A 276 -22.93 4.81 -7.87
N LEU A 277 -22.59 5.87 -8.61
CA LEU A 277 -22.42 5.84 -10.07
C LEU A 277 -21.42 4.76 -10.52
N ASN A 278 -20.20 4.78 -9.99
CA ASN A 278 -19.16 3.82 -10.37
C ASN A 278 -19.46 2.41 -9.88
N LEU A 279 -19.97 2.28 -8.65
CA LEU A 279 -20.37 1.00 -8.09
C LEU A 279 -21.45 0.31 -8.91
N GLN A 280 -22.42 1.07 -9.42
CA GLN A 280 -23.49 0.55 -10.28
C GLN A 280 -23.00 0.23 -11.69
N ALA A 281 -22.04 1.00 -12.21
CA ALA A 281 -21.44 0.76 -13.53
C ALA A 281 -20.42 -0.38 -13.57
N THR A 282 -19.94 -0.86 -12.41
CA THR A 282 -18.87 -1.86 -12.36
C THR A 282 -19.22 -3.18 -13.07
N PRO A 283 -20.41 -3.80 -12.86
CA PRO A 283 -20.72 -5.08 -13.51
C PRO A 283 -20.78 -4.99 -15.04
N GLN A 284 -21.31 -3.88 -15.59
CA GLN A 284 -21.36 -3.70 -17.05
C GLN A 284 -19.97 -3.47 -17.65
N LEU A 285 -19.09 -2.74 -16.96
CA LEU A 285 -17.71 -2.54 -17.40
C LEU A 285 -16.91 -3.85 -17.35
N ALA A 286 -17.10 -4.63 -16.29
CA ALA A 286 -16.44 -5.91 -16.10
C ALA A 286 -16.84 -6.92 -17.19
N ALA A 287 -18.14 -7.06 -17.46
CA ALA A 287 -18.63 -7.94 -18.52
C ALA A 287 -18.15 -7.49 -19.91
N GLU A 288 -18.11 -6.17 -20.18
CA GLU A 288 -17.60 -5.65 -21.45
C GLU A 288 -16.09 -5.86 -21.58
N ALA A 289 -15.29 -5.68 -20.52
CA ALA A 289 -13.86 -5.98 -20.54
C ALA A 289 -13.56 -7.41 -21.04
N HIS A 290 -14.31 -8.40 -20.54
CA HIS A 290 -14.17 -9.79 -20.98
C HIS A 290 -14.52 -9.99 -22.46
N ARG A 291 -15.49 -9.24 -23.02
CA ARG A 291 -15.80 -9.28 -24.46
C ARG A 291 -14.65 -8.79 -25.33
N HIS A 292 -13.78 -7.93 -24.79
CA HIS A 292 -12.56 -7.47 -25.43
C HIS A 292 -11.34 -8.30 -25.04
N GLY A 293 -11.52 -9.45 -24.37
CA GLY A 293 -10.43 -10.33 -23.95
C GLY A 293 -9.57 -9.78 -22.82
N LEU A 294 -10.06 -8.78 -22.08
CA LEU A 294 -9.33 -8.15 -20.98
C LEU A 294 -9.72 -8.79 -19.65
N LYS A 295 -8.76 -8.84 -18.74
CA LYS A 295 -9.05 -8.98 -17.30
C LYS A 295 -9.60 -7.68 -16.75
N PHE A 296 -10.42 -7.78 -15.71
CA PHE A 296 -11.02 -6.62 -15.05
C PHE A 296 -10.79 -6.61 -13.56
N GLY A 297 -10.35 -5.46 -13.03
CA GLY A 297 -10.27 -5.23 -11.60
C GLY A 297 -11.04 -3.99 -11.16
N ALA A 298 -11.61 -4.06 -9.97
CA ALA A 298 -12.33 -2.97 -9.35
C ALA A 298 -11.64 -2.59 -8.04
N TRP A 299 -11.35 -1.29 -7.83
CA TRP A 299 -10.76 -0.83 -6.58
C TRP A 299 -11.58 0.20 -5.83
N ALA A 300 -11.37 0.25 -4.52
CA ALA A 300 -11.88 1.29 -3.64
C ALA A 300 -10.77 2.28 -3.27
N ILE A 301 -11.06 3.58 -3.31
CA ILE A 301 -10.25 4.58 -2.62
C ILE A 301 -10.32 4.27 -1.13
N ALA A 302 -9.22 3.86 -0.51
CA ALA A 302 -9.26 3.19 0.78
C ALA A 302 -9.61 4.16 1.92
N TYR A 303 -8.90 5.28 2.07
CA TYR A 303 -9.08 6.20 3.20
C TYR A 303 -9.22 7.68 2.82
N GLU A 304 -8.78 8.08 1.62
CA GLU A 304 -9.02 9.44 1.12
C GLU A 304 -10.51 9.68 0.80
N THR A 305 -10.98 10.92 0.95
CA THR A 305 -12.36 11.32 0.65
C THR A 305 -12.43 12.62 -0.14
N PHE A 306 -13.41 12.72 -1.05
CA PHE A 306 -13.59 13.85 -1.97
C PHE A 306 -14.89 14.66 -1.69
N PRO A 307 -15.00 15.91 -2.16
CA PRO A 307 -13.86 16.79 -2.42
C PRO A 307 -13.01 16.92 -1.15
N THR A 308 -11.75 17.23 -1.36
CA THR A 308 -10.87 17.65 -0.27
C THR A 308 -11.33 19.03 0.22
N HIS A 309 -11.01 19.41 1.45
CA HIS A 309 -11.37 20.61 2.23
C HIS A 309 -12.60 20.53 3.14
N THR A 310 -13.47 19.52 3.03
CA THR A 310 -14.61 19.37 3.96
C THR A 310 -15.14 17.94 4.02
N ASN A 311 -15.54 17.52 5.23
CA ASN A 311 -16.23 16.24 5.44
C ASN A 311 -17.75 16.36 5.53
N ARG A 312 -18.30 17.54 5.21
CA ARG A 312 -19.76 17.75 5.21
C ARG A 312 -20.43 16.84 4.18
N GLY A 313 -21.50 16.16 4.61
CA GLY A 313 -22.27 15.27 3.75
C GLY A 313 -21.58 13.93 3.46
N LYS A 314 -20.48 13.61 4.15
CA LYS A 314 -19.87 12.28 4.12
C LYS A 314 -20.43 11.43 5.30
N PRO A 315 -20.27 10.10 5.27
CA PRO A 315 -20.68 9.25 6.38
C PRO A 315 -19.98 9.67 7.69
N PRO A 316 -20.56 9.37 8.87
CA PRO A 316 -20.07 9.84 10.16
C PRO A 316 -18.84 9.05 10.65
N TYR A 317 -17.80 8.97 9.82
CA TYR A 317 -16.55 8.33 10.14
C TYR A 317 -15.72 9.14 11.15
N SER A 318 -14.81 8.44 11.81
CA SER A 318 -13.70 9.07 12.51
C SER A 318 -12.66 9.53 11.49
N PHE A 319 -12.61 10.83 11.21
CA PHE A 319 -11.63 11.39 10.28
C PHE A 319 -10.26 11.57 10.94
N ALA A 320 -9.21 11.44 10.14
CA ALA A 320 -7.84 11.78 10.53
C ALA A 320 -7.78 13.23 10.99
N GLN A 321 -6.97 13.51 12.01
CA GLN A 321 -6.89 14.81 12.64
C GLN A 321 -5.51 15.44 12.46
N ASP A 322 -5.51 16.76 12.35
CA ASP A 322 -4.33 17.61 12.38
C ASP A 322 -4.44 18.64 13.52
N ILE A 323 -3.30 19.17 13.96
CA ILE A 323 -3.21 20.19 15.00
C ILE A 323 -2.38 21.38 14.54
N SER A 324 -2.91 22.59 14.67
CA SER A 324 -2.12 23.79 14.38
C SER A 324 -0.95 23.92 15.36
N ARG A 325 0.26 24.11 14.81
CA ARG A 325 1.48 24.24 15.62
C ARG A 325 1.45 25.56 16.41
N SER A 326 0.96 26.63 15.79
CA SER A 326 0.84 27.95 16.41
C SER A 326 -0.35 28.06 17.36
N THR A 327 -1.56 27.68 16.94
CA THR A 327 -2.78 27.93 17.74
C THR A 327 -3.23 26.74 18.58
N GLY A 328 -2.77 25.52 18.27
CA GLY A 328 -3.27 24.29 18.91
C GLY A 328 -4.67 23.87 18.49
N VAL A 329 -5.29 24.58 17.54
CA VAL A 329 -6.60 24.21 16.98
C VAL A 329 -6.50 22.87 16.27
N ILE A 330 -7.40 21.95 16.63
CA ILE A 330 -7.55 20.64 15.98
C ILE A 330 -8.54 20.76 14.83
N ARG A 331 -8.23 20.12 13.70
CA ARG A 331 -9.13 20.04 12.54
C ARG A 331 -9.14 18.63 11.98
N ALA A 332 -10.30 18.24 11.45
CA ALA A 332 -10.42 17.05 10.63
C ALA A 332 -9.76 17.28 9.26
N LEU A 333 -9.12 16.24 8.75
CA LEU A 333 -8.54 16.15 7.41
C LEU A 333 -9.52 15.39 6.51
N ASP A 334 -9.24 15.39 5.20
CA ASP A 334 -10.07 14.70 4.20
C ASP A 334 -9.74 13.21 4.06
N PHE A 335 -9.17 12.63 5.11
CA PHE A 335 -8.86 11.23 5.24
C PHE A 335 -9.64 10.63 6.39
N ILE A 336 -10.11 9.40 6.23
CA ILE A 336 -10.67 8.60 7.32
C ILE A 336 -9.50 8.05 8.15
N SER A 337 -9.65 8.01 9.47
CA SER A 337 -8.61 7.45 10.35
C SER A 337 -8.39 5.97 10.06
N LEU A 338 -7.13 5.52 10.12
CA LEU A 338 -6.80 4.09 10.03
C LEU A 338 -7.37 3.27 11.20
N LEU A 339 -7.80 3.93 12.28
CA LEU A 339 -8.46 3.29 13.43
C LEU A 339 -9.98 3.15 13.26
N ASP A 340 -10.58 3.71 12.20
CA ASP A 340 -12.02 3.72 12.02
C ASP A 340 -12.55 2.32 11.63
N GLN A 341 -13.24 1.67 12.56
CA GLN A 341 -13.82 0.35 12.36
C GLN A 341 -14.92 0.33 11.27
N PRO A 342 -15.91 1.27 11.25
CA PRO A 342 -16.91 1.30 10.19
C PRO A 342 -16.30 1.31 8.79
N ARG A 343 -15.23 2.08 8.57
CA ARG A 343 -14.55 2.10 7.28
C ARG A 343 -13.99 0.73 6.87
N ARG A 344 -13.42 -0.03 7.81
CA ARG A 344 -12.92 -1.39 7.53
C ARG A 344 -14.06 -2.32 7.13
N ASP A 345 -15.21 -2.20 7.79
CA ASP A 345 -16.41 -2.97 7.45
C ASP A 345 -16.96 -2.60 6.07
N ASP A 346 -16.97 -1.32 5.71
CA ASP A 346 -17.43 -0.85 4.41
C ASP A 346 -16.53 -1.31 3.26
N LEU A 347 -15.20 -1.28 3.46
CA LEU A 347 -14.23 -1.82 2.51
C LEU A 347 -14.36 -3.35 2.36
N ALA A 348 -14.63 -4.08 3.46
CA ALA A 348 -14.91 -5.51 3.41
C ALA A 348 -16.23 -5.81 2.70
N SER A 349 -17.25 -4.97 2.87
CA SER A 349 -18.53 -5.06 2.15
C SER A 349 -18.35 -4.84 0.65
N PHE A 350 -17.58 -3.82 0.25
CA PHE A 350 -17.17 -3.61 -1.14
C PHE A 350 -16.45 -4.84 -1.71
N ALA A 351 -15.44 -5.35 -1.00
CA ALA A 351 -14.68 -6.51 -1.46
C ALA A 351 -15.56 -7.75 -1.63
N ARG A 352 -16.49 -8.00 -0.70
CA ARG A 352 -17.47 -9.09 -0.80
C ARG A 352 -18.39 -8.93 -2.03
N ARG A 353 -18.80 -7.69 -2.34
CA ARG A 353 -19.60 -7.42 -3.54
C ARG A 353 -18.82 -7.72 -4.82
N MET A 354 -17.54 -7.32 -4.88
CA MET A 354 -16.68 -7.60 -6.04
C MET A 354 -16.31 -9.09 -6.16
N GLN A 355 -16.17 -9.79 -5.03
CA GLN A 355 -16.03 -11.25 -5.00
C GLN A 355 -17.22 -11.94 -5.67
N ALA A 356 -18.44 -11.46 -5.41
CA ALA A 356 -19.67 -12.08 -5.92
C ALA A 356 -19.91 -11.85 -7.43
N ASP A 357 -19.32 -10.82 -8.03
CA ASP A 357 -19.46 -10.55 -9.46
C ASP A 357 -18.56 -11.48 -10.29
N PRO A 358 -19.09 -12.37 -11.14
CA PRO A 358 -18.28 -13.33 -11.89
C PRO A 358 -17.35 -12.68 -12.94
N HIS A 359 -17.58 -11.41 -13.29
CA HIS A 359 -16.77 -10.69 -14.28
C HIS A 359 -15.64 -9.85 -13.67
N VAL A 360 -15.59 -9.73 -12.34
CA VAL A 360 -14.45 -9.08 -11.66
C VAL A 360 -13.38 -10.14 -11.41
N ASP A 361 -12.20 -10.00 -12.02
CA ASP A 361 -11.05 -10.89 -11.76
C ASP A 361 -10.27 -10.45 -10.52
N TYR A 362 -10.11 -9.14 -10.31
CA TYR A 362 -9.25 -8.58 -9.26
C TYR A 362 -9.99 -7.58 -8.36
N VAL A 363 -9.72 -7.63 -7.06
CA VAL A 363 -10.28 -6.68 -6.08
C VAL A 363 -9.17 -5.83 -5.50
N GLY A 364 -9.31 -4.51 -5.63
CA GLY A 364 -8.25 -3.57 -5.31
C GLY A 364 -8.57 -2.62 -4.18
N PHE A 365 -7.52 -2.08 -3.60
CA PHE A 365 -7.58 -0.92 -2.70
C PHE A 365 -6.55 0.10 -3.14
N ASP A 366 -6.93 1.37 -3.02
CA ASP A 366 -5.95 2.43 -3.07
C ASP A 366 -5.04 2.38 -1.84
N TYR A 367 -3.97 3.15 -1.86
CA TYR A 367 -2.97 3.18 -0.82
C TYR A 367 -3.60 3.42 0.57
N MET A 368 -3.13 2.70 1.60
CA MET A 368 -3.65 2.79 2.96
C MET A 368 -2.79 3.72 3.82
N ARG A 369 -3.26 4.95 4.05
CA ARG A 369 -2.62 5.92 4.95
C ARG A 369 -3.62 6.94 5.51
N GLY A 370 -3.20 7.64 6.56
CA GLY A 370 -3.75 8.96 6.89
C GLY A 370 -3.12 10.06 6.02
N ASP A 371 -3.64 11.28 6.14
CA ASP A 371 -3.00 12.46 5.53
C ASP A 371 -1.67 12.82 6.24
N VAL A 372 -1.08 13.98 5.95
CA VAL A 372 0.11 14.53 6.64
C VAL A 372 -0.05 14.68 8.17
N GLY A 373 -1.27 14.51 8.71
CA GLY A 373 -1.55 14.40 10.14
C GLY A 373 -1.73 12.95 10.61
N GLY A 374 -2.85 12.68 11.27
CA GLY A 374 -3.13 11.38 11.89
C GLY A 374 -2.87 11.35 13.40
N TRP A 375 -2.88 12.51 14.06
CA TRP A 375 -2.51 12.63 15.47
C TRP A 375 -3.53 12.00 16.42
N GLU A 376 -4.74 11.69 15.95
CA GLU A 376 -5.70 10.87 16.70
C GLU A 376 -5.15 9.49 17.07
N MET A 377 -4.14 9.01 16.34
CA MET A 377 -3.46 7.74 16.59
C MET A 377 -2.37 7.79 17.67
N THR A 378 -2.05 8.98 18.22
CA THR A 378 -0.96 9.19 19.20
C THR A 378 -1.02 8.23 20.39
N GLU A 379 -2.21 8.04 20.98
CA GLU A 379 -2.36 7.19 22.17
C GLU A 379 -2.17 5.71 21.84
N ALA A 380 -2.61 5.28 20.65
CA ALA A 380 -2.41 3.90 20.21
C ALA A 380 -0.93 3.64 19.92
N PHE A 381 -0.29 4.52 19.16
CA PHE A 381 1.14 4.44 18.86
C PHE A 381 2.01 4.42 20.13
N THR A 382 1.82 5.36 21.06
CA THR A 382 2.66 5.46 22.26
C THR A 382 2.41 4.35 23.29
N ARG A 383 1.23 3.73 23.26
CA ARG A 383 0.92 2.51 24.01
C ARG A 383 1.64 1.31 23.42
N ASP A 384 1.56 1.14 22.10
CA ASP A 384 2.01 -0.07 21.41
C ASP A 384 3.53 -0.04 21.16
N MET A 385 4.11 1.14 20.94
CA MET A 385 5.51 1.31 20.58
C MET A 385 6.36 1.73 21.78
N PRO A 386 7.60 1.22 21.87
CA PRO A 386 8.55 1.50 22.95
C PRO A 386 9.27 2.84 22.79
N VAL A 387 8.53 3.91 22.49
CA VAL A 387 9.08 5.25 22.31
C VAL A 387 9.44 5.92 23.62
N ARG A 388 10.46 6.78 23.57
CA ARG A 388 10.85 7.66 24.69
C ARG A 388 9.89 8.83 24.74
N LEU A 389 9.21 8.97 25.88
CA LEU A 389 8.22 10.02 26.11
C LEU A 389 8.73 10.98 27.19
N PRO A 390 8.31 12.26 27.18
CA PRO A 390 8.60 13.20 28.26
C PRO A 390 8.14 12.67 29.63
N ALA A 391 8.87 12.99 30.70
CA ALA A 391 8.57 12.51 32.05
C ALA A 391 7.14 12.88 32.53
N ASN A 392 6.63 14.02 32.08
CA ASN A 392 5.28 14.51 32.36
C ASN A 392 4.22 14.06 31.34
N TRP A 393 4.49 13.10 30.45
CA TRP A 393 3.57 12.65 29.39
C TRP A 393 2.16 12.34 29.92
N GLY A 394 2.07 11.62 31.04
CA GLY A 394 0.79 11.26 31.67
C GLY A 394 -0.03 12.47 32.14
N GLN A 395 0.63 13.60 32.41
CA GLN A 395 0.00 14.86 32.83
C GLN A 395 -0.30 15.80 31.65
N MET A 396 0.27 15.55 30.47
CA MET A 396 0.00 16.34 29.29
C MET A 396 -1.44 16.15 28.82
N SER A 397 -2.09 17.25 28.45
CA SER A 397 -3.35 17.23 27.71
C SER A 397 -3.17 16.59 26.32
N GLN A 398 -4.28 16.17 25.71
CA GLN A 398 -4.29 15.63 24.34
C GLN A 398 -3.62 16.56 23.34
N GLN A 399 -3.93 17.87 23.39
CA GLN A 399 -3.33 18.86 22.49
C GLN A 399 -1.80 18.95 22.65
N GLN A 400 -1.29 18.88 23.88
CA GLN A 400 0.15 18.90 24.13
C GLN A 400 0.83 17.65 23.57
N ARG A 401 0.23 16.47 23.76
CA ARG A 401 0.73 15.20 23.20
C ARG A 401 0.74 15.21 21.67
N TRP A 402 -0.31 15.74 21.05
CA TRP A 402 -0.39 15.82 19.60
C TRP A 402 0.60 16.83 19.02
N LYS A 403 0.81 17.98 19.68
CA LYS A 403 1.88 18.92 19.30
C LYS A 403 3.25 18.26 19.40
N PHE A 404 3.51 17.51 20.48
CA PHE A 404 4.75 16.76 20.63
C PHE A 404 4.96 15.78 19.46
N MET A 405 3.95 14.99 19.11
CA MET A 405 4.01 14.07 17.96
C MET A 405 4.29 14.81 16.65
N ALA A 406 3.55 15.88 16.37
CA ALA A 406 3.75 16.67 15.16
C ALA A 406 5.19 17.22 15.07
N THR A 407 5.72 17.77 16.17
CA THR A 407 7.11 18.25 16.22
C THR A 407 8.10 17.11 15.96
N LYS A 408 7.91 15.94 16.59
CA LYS A 408 8.77 14.76 16.38
C LYS A 408 8.81 14.31 14.93
N ILE A 409 7.67 14.25 14.26
CA ILE A 409 7.54 13.66 12.92
C ILE A 409 7.84 14.66 11.81
N GLU A 410 7.59 15.95 12.00
CA GLU A 410 7.73 16.93 10.92
C GLU A 410 8.97 17.81 11.05
N THR A 411 9.40 18.10 12.28
CA THR A 411 10.51 19.03 12.53
C THR A 411 11.77 18.30 12.97
N GLU A 412 11.64 17.31 13.86
CA GLU A 412 12.79 16.60 14.45
C GLU A 412 13.11 15.28 13.74
N TRP A 413 12.44 14.93 12.64
CA TRP A 413 12.63 13.61 12.00
C TRP A 413 14.08 13.33 11.57
N GLN A 414 14.87 14.37 11.29
CA GLN A 414 16.29 14.24 10.93
C GLN A 414 17.19 14.03 12.14
N THR A 415 16.83 14.59 13.30
CA THR A 415 17.61 14.52 14.54
C THR A 415 17.17 13.37 15.46
N ASP A 416 15.92 12.91 15.31
CA ASP A 416 15.33 11.77 15.99
C ASP A 416 14.73 10.79 14.97
N ARG A 417 15.63 10.22 14.16
CA ARG A 417 15.26 9.26 13.10
C ARG A 417 14.60 8.01 13.66
N ASP A 418 15.02 7.56 14.84
CA ASP A 418 14.47 6.36 15.47
C ASP A 418 12.97 6.51 15.78
N PHE A 419 12.55 7.67 16.31
CA PHE A 419 11.15 7.95 16.56
C PHE A 419 10.34 8.03 15.27
N TYR A 420 10.90 8.70 14.25
CA TYR A 420 10.28 8.81 12.92
C TYR A 420 10.07 7.44 12.26
N GLU A 421 11.08 6.56 12.33
CA GLU A 421 11.00 5.19 11.82
C GLU A 421 9.95 4.36 12.55
N MET A 422 9.89 4.44 13.89
CA MET A 422 8.86 3.74 14.67
C MET A 422 7.45 4.18 14.28
N TRP A 423 7.23 5.49 14.08
CA TRP A 423 5.93 6.00 13.65
C TRP A 423 5.51 5.48 12.28
N ASN A 424 6.42 5.52 11.31
CA ASN A 424 6.14 5.03 9.97
C ASN A 424 5.93 3.52 9.94
N TRP A 425 6.72 2.76 10.69
CA TRP A 425 6.52 1.32 10.86
C TRP A 425 5.17 1.01 11.47
N TRP A 426 4.78 1.70 12.54
CA TRP A 426 3.50 1.45 13.21
C TRP A 426 2.30 1.76 12.31
N ARG A 427 2.40 2.79 11.45
CA ARG A 427 1.38 3.06 10.43
C ARG A 427 1.33 1.97 9.35
N ALA A 428 2.48 1.46 8.90
CA ALA A 428 2.55 0.34 7.94
C ALA A 428 1.94 -0.95 8.50
N HIS A 429 2.29 -1.27 9.75
CA HIS A 429 1.68 -2.31 10.56
C HIS A 429 0.16 -2.19 10.57
N LEU A 430 -0.37 -1.01 10.92
CA LEU A 430 -1.81 -0.77 11.00
C LEU A 430 -2.50 -0.88 9.63
N GLY A 431 -1.89 -0.35 8.57
CA GLY A 431 -2.39 -0.47 7.20
C GLY A 431 -2.48 -1.94 6.75
N ALA A 432 -1.44 -2.73 6.98
CA ALA A 432 -1.42 -4.15 6.64
C ALA A 432 -2.41 -4.96 7.50
N GLN A 433 -2.56 -4.66 8.79
CA GLN A 433 -3.59 -5.26 9.63
C GLN A 433 -5.01 -4.96 9.12
N ASN A 434 -5.25 -3.72 8.70
CA ASN A 434 -6.53 -3.33 8.13
C ASN A 434 -6.82 -4.07 6.82
N LEU A 435 -5.82 -4.21 5.94
CA LEU A 435 -5.95 -5.04 4.74
C LEU A 435 -6.29 -6.50 5.10
N ALA A 436 -5.51 -7.12 5.98
CA ALA A 436 -5.75 -8.50 6.42
C ALA A 436 -7.16 -8.67 7.00
N TYR A 437 -7.62 -7.71 7.83
CA TYR A 437 -8.97 -7.67 8.35
C TYR A 437 -10.01 -7.64 7.21
N ILE A 438 -9.86 -6.70 6.27
CA ILE A 438 -10.79 -6.51 5.14
C ILE A 438 -10.90 -7.79 4.32
N LEU A 439 -9.76 -8.39 3.94
CA LEU A 439 -9.71 -9.61 3.13
C LEU A 439 -10.36 -10.80 3.85
N ASN A 440 -10.03 -11.00 5.14
CA ASN A 440 -10.60 -12.08 5.95
C ASN A 440 -12.10 -11.89 6.18
N ARG A 441 -12.53 -10.65 6.49
CA ARG A 441 -13.94 -10.31 6.73
C ARG A 441 -14.79 -10.47 5.46
N ALA A 442 -14.22 -10.17 4.30
CA ALA A 442 -14.84 -10.39 3.00
C ALA A 442 -14.82 -11.87 2.58
N GLN A 443 -13.98 -12.71 3.21
CA GLN A 443 -13.63 -14.06 2.74
C GLN A 443 -13.16 -14.04 1.29
N LEU A 444 -12.32 -13.05 0.95
CA LEU A 444 -11.89 -12.85 -0.43
C LEU A 444 -10.98 -13.99 -0.89
N THR A 445 -11.34 -14.63 -2.00
CA THR A 445 -10.49 -15.66 -2.64
C THR A 445 -9.94 -15.21 -3.99
N LYS A 446 -10.55 -14.19 -4.61
CA LYS A 446 -9.98 -13.55 -5.79
C LYS A 446 -8.68 -12.83 -5.46
N PRO A 447 -7.75 -12.69 -6.43
CA PRO A 447 -6.51 -11.96 -6.19
C PRO A 447 -6.78 -10.51 -5.79
N ALA A 448 -6.16 -10.10 -4.68
CA ALA A 448 -6.23 -8.74 -4.16
C ALA A 448 -5.05 -7.91 -4.68
N PHE A 449 -5.25 -6.62 -4.92
CA PHE A 449 -4.16 -5.70 -5.21
C PHE A 449 -4.24 -4.41 -4.40
N ILE A 450 -3.10 -3.73 -4.29
CA ILE A 450 -3.02 -2.44 -3.63
C ILE A 450 -2.07 -1.50 -4.39
N PHE A 451 -2.48 -0.25 -4.52
CA PHE A 451 -1.59 0.82 -4.94
C PHE A 451 -0.65 1.19 -3.80
N VAL A 452 0.64 1.33 -4.07
CA VAL A 452 1.65 1.63 -3.06
C VAL A 452 2.34 2.94 -3.44
N LEU A 453 2.36 3.89 -2.51
CA LEU A 453 3.15 5.11 -2.69
C LEU A 453 4.63 4.75 -2.71
N SER A 454 5.40 5.32 -3.62
CA SER A 454 6.73 4.78 -3.96
C SER A 454 7.90 5.42 -3.22
N TRP A 455 7.72 6.55 -2.55
CA TRP A 455 8.79 7.21 -1.81
C TRP A 455 9.25 6.37 -0.63
N GLN A 456 10.57 6.14 -0.55
CA GLN A 456 11.18 5.22 0.42
C GLN A 456 10.46 3.87 0.44
N HIS A 457 10.23 3.26 -0.74
CA HIS A 457 9.45 2.01 -0.89
C HIS A 457 8.05 2.00 -0.23
N GLY A 458 7.49 3.18 0.09
CA GLY A 458 6.23 3.35 0.80
C GLY A 458 6.38 3.69 2.29
N ALA A 459 7.54 3.45 2.89
CA ALA A 459 7.76 3.65 4.32
C ALA A 459 7.51 5.10 4.76
N GLN A 460 7.87 6.08 3.93
CA GLN A 460 7.62 7.51 4.21
C GLN A 460 6.12 7.79 4.46
N HIS A 461 5.25 7.01 3.84
CA HIS A 461 3.79 7.14 3.93
C HIS A 461 3.16 6.14 4.90
N GLY A 462 3.96 5.43 5.68
CA GLY A 462 3.48 4.38 6.58
C GLY A 462 2.89 3.20 5.82
N GLN A 463 3.58 2.75 4.77
CA GLN A 463 3.21 1.59 3.96
C GLN A 463 4.41 0.67 3.81
N ASP A 464 4.15 -0.60 3.55
CA ASP A 464 5.23 -1.56 3.33
C ASP A 464 4.80 -2.71 2.39
N PRO A 465 5.54 -2.95 1.29
CA PRO A 465 5.17 -3.95 0.30
C PRO A 465 5.25 -5.39 0.84
N ALA A 466 6.19 -5.69 1.73
CA ALA A 466 6.33 -7.02 2.34
C ALA A 466 5.15 -7.31 3.29
N MET A 467 4.79 -6.35 4.13
CA MET A 467 3.64 -6.41 5.03
C MET A 467 2.32 -6.52 4.29
N PHE A 468 2.12 -5.77 3.19
CA PHE A 468 0.90 -5.92 2.38
C PHE A 468 0.82 -7.30 1.71
N THR A 469 1.94 -7.85 1.26
CA THR A 469 1.97 -9.21 0.71
C THR A 469 1.63 -10.24 1.79
N ASP A 470 2.20 -10.13 2.98
CA ASP A 470 1.86 -10.96 4.14
C ASP A 470 0.37 -10.86 4.52
N ALA A 471 -0.18 -9.65 4.50
CA ALA A 471 -1.60 -9.39 4.75
C ALA A 471 -2.52 -9.99 3.68
N GLY A 472 -1.99 -10.32 2.49
CA GLY A 472 -2.68 -11.07 1.46
C GLY A 472 -2.86 -10.38 0.11
N ALA A 473 -2.19 -9.24 -0.12
CA ALA A 473 -2.08 -8.69 -1.46
C ALA A 473 -1.42 -9.70 -2.40
N SER A 474 -2.04 -9.94 -3.54
CA SER A 474 -1.54 -10.85 -4.58
C SER A 474 -0.54 -10.17 -5.51
N PHE A 475 -0.71 -8.86 -5.73
CA PHE A 475 0.26 -8.01 -6.42
C PHE A 475 0.14 -6.56 -5.96
N LEU A 476 1.21 -5.80 -6.17
CA LEU A 476 1.34 -4.40 -5.75
C LEU A 476 1.58 -3.51 -6.96
N LEU A 477 1.05 -2.30 -6.91
CA LEU A 477 1.18 -1.28 -7.96
C LEU A 477 1.96 -0.06 -7.42
N PRO A 478 3.31 -0.09 -7.40
CA PRO A 478 4.12 1.07 -7.03
C PRO A 478 3.90 2.26 -7.97
N MET A 479 3.45 3.38 -7.43
CA MET A 479 3.12 4.59 -8.20
C MET A 479 4.34 5.50 -8.34
N LEU A 480 4.93 5.60 -9.54
CA LEU A 480 6.11 6.42 -9.85
C LEU A 480 5.80 7.94 -9.96
N TYR A 481 4.79 8.40 -9.25
CA TYR A 481 4.19 9.72 -9.44
C TYR A 481 4.92 10.80 -8.67
N GLN A 482 4.66 12.04 -9.06
CA GLN A 482 5.10 13.24 -8.33
C GLN A 482 6.62 13.30 -8.10
N VAL A 483 7.38 12.74 -9.05
CA VAL A 483 8.84 12.78 -9.04
C VAL A 483 9.31 13.98 -9.85
N ASP A 484 9.79 15.02 -9.17
CA ASP A 484 10.05 16.34 -9.75
C ASP A 484 11.45 16.50 -10.39
N SER A 485 12.34 15.52 -10.24
CA SER A 485 13.72 15.58 -10.74
C SER A 485 14.26 14.18 -11.06
N GLN A 486 15.34 14.11 -11.85
CA GLN A 486 16.02 12.84 -12.12
C GLN A 486 16.66 12.28 -10.85
N ASP A 487 17.30 13.11 -10.03
CA ASP A 487 17.94 12.68 -8.79
C ASP A 487 16.94 12.08 -7.81
N ALA A 488 15.74 12.67 -7.70
CA ALA A 488 14.68 12.13 -6.87
C ALA A 488 14.14 10.79 -7.43
N PHE A 489 14.10 10.63 -8.76
CA PHE A 489 13.77 9.35 -9.38
C PHE A 489 14.83 8.28 -9.11
N GLU A 490 16.12 8.63 -9.21
CA GLU A 490 17.23 7.73 -8.90
C GLU A 490 17.25 7.33 -7.42
N TYR A 491 16.92 8.26 -6.52
CA TYR A 491 16.72 7.98 -5.10
C TYR A 491 15.58 6.96 -4.90
N LEU A 492 14.43 7.17 -5.54
CA LEU A 492 13.30 6.25 -5.48
C LEU A 492 13.72 4.85 -5.92
N LEU A 493 14.33 4.70 -7.10
CA LEU A 493 14.75 3.38 -7.61
C LEU A 493 15.74 2.69 -6.69
N ARG A 494 16.74 3.42 -6.18
CA ARG A 494 17.71 2.88 -5.23
C ARG A 494 17.03 2.39 -3.95
N SER A 495 16.10 3.18 -3.40
CA SER A 495 15.40 2.80 -2.17
C SER A 495 14.58 1.52 -2.31
N TRP A 496 13.96 1.29 -3.47
CA TRP A 496 13.28 0.02 -3.75
C TRP A 496 14.28 -1.13 -3.94
N SER A 497 15.34 -0.91 -4.70
CA SER A 497 16.39 -1.91 -4.94
C SER A 497 17.09 -2.35 -3.66
N GLU A 498 17.35 -1.45 -2.72
CA GLU A 498 18.00 -1.77 -1.45
C GLU A 498 17.05 -2.52 -0.49
N TYR A 499 15.74 -2.36 -0.67
CA TYR A 499 14.74 -2.94 0.22
C TYR A 499 14.20 -4.29 -0.24
N MET A 500 13.91 -4.44 -1.54
CA MET A 500 13.20 -5.60 -2.07
C MET A 500 14.11 -6.81 -2.29
N ASN A 501 13.63 -7.97 -1.87
CA ASN A 501 14.20 -9.27 -2.25
C ASN A 501 13.35 -9.95 -3.34
N PRO A 502 13.95 -10.72 -4.27
CA PRO A 502 13.22 -11.53 -5.24
C PRO A 502 12.18 -12.45 -4.59
N GLY A 503 11.01 -12.57 -5.21
CA GLY A 503 9.93 -13.44 -4.76
C GLY A 503 9.18 -12.99 -3.50
N VAL A 504 9.50 -11.82 -2.92
CA VAL A 504 8.76 -11.29 -1.76
C VAL A 504 7.40 -10.72 -2.16
N ALA A 505 7.30 -10.09 -3.33
CA ALA A 505 6.05 -9.50 -3.82
C ALA A 505 6.00 -9.51 -5.34
N ASN A 506 4.80 -9.66 -5.90
CA ASN A 506 4.55 -9.43 -7.32
C ASN A 506 4.42 -7.92 -7.56
N LEU A 507 5.43 -7.30 -8.17
CA LEU A 507 5.43 -5.85 -8.44
C LEU A 507 5.05 -5.56 -9.89
N LEU A 508 4.20 -4.54 -10.07
CA LEU A 508 3.91 -3.92 -11.36
C LEU A 508 4.03 -2.40 -11.18
N PRO A 509 5.22 -1.79 -11.34
CA PRO A 509 5.37 -0.34 -11.22
C PRO A 509 4.72 0.40 -12.40
N GLY A 510 4.30 1.63 -12.18
CA GLY A 510 3.64 2.44 -13.21
C GLY A 510 3.66 3.92 -12.93
N ASP A 511 3.49 4.71 -13.99
CA ASP A 511 3.57 6.17 -13.95
C ASP A 511 2.27 6.81 -14.47
N GLN A 512 2.11 8.11 -14.19
CA GLN A 512 0.92 8.88 -14.50
C GLN A 512 1.06 9.80 -15.72
N VAL A 513 -0.01 10.01 -16.47
CA VAL A 513 -0.12 11.01 -17.53
C VAL A 513 -0.24 12.38 -16.90
N ASP A 514 0.89 13.07 -16.78
CA ASP A 514 0.95 14.38 -16.13
C ASP A 514 2.21 15.16 -16.53
N ASP A 515 2.07 16.15 -17.41
CA ASP A 515 3.16 16.99 -17.88
C ASP A 515 3.86 17.74 -16.74
N TYR A 516 3.11 18.21 -15.74
CA TYR A 516 3.67 18.97 -14.61
C TYR A 516 4.63 18.12 -13.78
N TRP A 517 4.20 16.92 -13.39
CA TRP A 517 5.05 15.98 -12.64
C TRP A 517 6.12 15.29 -13.50
N HIS A 518 6.03 15.44 -14.82
CA HIS A 518 7.12 15.18 -15.76
C HIS A 518 7.93 16.46 -16.05
N GLN A 519 7.99 17.35 -15.07
CA GLN A 519 8.83 18.54 -14.99
C GLN A 519 8.39 19.72 -15.88
N GLY A 520 7.16 19.73 -16.40
CA GLY A 520 6.32 20.90 -16.72
C GLY A 520 6.89 22.07 -17.53
N HIS A 521 8.06 21.93 -18.16
CA HIS A 521 8.81 23.05 -18.76
C HIS A 521 9.16 22.76 -20.22
N ARG A 522 8.89 23.77 -21.08
CA ARG A 522 9.33 23.81 -22.48
C ARG A 522 10.85 23.64 -22.56
N GLY A 523 11.33 22.75 -23.42
CA GLY A 523 12.77 22.62 -23.71
C GLY A 523 13.54 21.55 -22.94
N ARG A 524 12.92 20.83 -22.00
CA ARG A 524 13.61 19.74 -21.29
C ARG A 524 13.78 18.48 -22.15
N VAL A 525 14.84 17.75 -21.83
CA VAL A 525 15.24 16.48 -22.46
C VAL A 525 15.29 15.45 -21.34
N PRO A 526 14.60 14.30 -21.48
CA PRO A 526 13.77 13.86 -22.61
C PRO A 526 12.40 14.58 -22.72
N ALA A 527 11.63 14.27 -23.78
CA ALA A 527 10.24 14.69 -23.88
C ALA A 527 9.37 14.04 -22.79
N GLN A 528 8.25 14.64 -22.39
CA GLN A 528 7.46 14.16 -21.25
C GLN A 528 6.87 12.75 -21.43
N PRO A 529 6.26 12.38 -22.59
CA PRO A 529 5.88 11.00 -22.85
C PRO A 529 7.09 10.04 -22.88
N GLU A 530 8.23 10.50 -23.40
CA GLU A 530 9.48 9.71 -23.39
C GLU A 530 9.95 9.44 -21.96
N LEU A 531 9.82 10.42 -21.06
CA LEU A 531 10.17 10.25 -19.65
C LEU A 531 9.26 9.24 -18.96
N LEU A 532 7.93 9.24 -19.24
CA LEU A 532 7.02 8.21 -18.74
C LEU A 532 7.48 6.80 -19.14
N TYR A 533 7.80 6.62 -20.42
CA TYR A 533 8.33 5.35 -20.93
C TYR A 533 9.65 4.95 -20.22
N GLN A 534 10.58 5.89 -20.10
CA GLN A 534 11.88 5.64 -19.46
C GLN A 534 11.72 5.28 -17.98
N ARG A 535 10.83 5.96 -17.25
CA ARG A 535 10.59 5.70 -15.82
C ARG A 535 10.01 4.31 -15.59
N ILE A 536 9.00 3.91 -16.36
CA ILE A 536 8.41 2.56 -16.26
C ILE A 536 9.48 1.49 -16.52
N LEU A 537 10.31 1.66 -17.57
CA LEU A 537 11.34 0.69 -17.89
C LEU A 537 12.51 0.67 -16.90
N ALA A 538 12.91 1.82 -16.37
CA ALA A 538 13.94 1.88 -15.34
C ALA A 538 13.47 1.18 -14.06
N ALA A 539 12.22 1.41 -13.65
CA ALA A 539 11.59 0.73 -12.52
C ALA A 539 11.54 -0.79 -12.72
N HIS A 540 11.06 -1.24 -13.89
CA HIS A 540 11.00 -2.65 -14.24
C HIS A 540 12.38 -3.34 -14.35
N LYS A 541 13.48 -2.60 -14.51
CA LYS A 541 14.82 -3.20 -14.55
C LYS A 541 15.56 -3.16 -13.22
N ARG A 542 15.17 -2.27 -12.30
CA ARG A 542 16.03 -1.87 -11.17
C ARG A 542 15.37 -1.97 -9.81
N MET A 543 14.05 -2.11 -9.70
CA MET A 543 13.38 -2.16 -8.39
C MET A 543 13.59 -3.47 -7.63
N ILE A 544 13.95 -4.56 -8.31
CA ILE A 544 14.23 -5.86 -7.68
C ILE A 544 15.65 -6.28 -8.08
N PRO A 545 16.60 -6.39 -7.14
CA PRO A 545 17.97 -6.82 -7.45
C PRO A 545 18.00 -8.24 -8.01
N GLY A 546 18.69 -8.45 -9.13
CA GLY A 546 18.88 -9.77 -9.74
C GLY A 546 17.62 -10.39 -10.36
N ASP A 547 16.50 -9.67 -10.37
CA ASP A 547 15.23 -10.10 -10.95
C ASP A 547 14.50 -8.86 -11.55
N ALA A 548 13.24 -8.98 -11.92
CA ALA A 548 12.44 -7.87 -12.43
C ALA A 548 11.00 -7.91 -11.89
N PRO A 549 10.34 -6.75 -11.72
CA PRO A 549 8.90 -6.68 -11.63
C PRO A 549 8.20 -7.46 -12.76
N LEU A 550 7.12 -8.15 -12.43
CA LEU A 550 6.41 -9.06 -13.35
C LEU A 550 5.63 -8.32 -14.44
N GLY A 551 5.42 -7.02 -14.29
CA GLY A 551 4.61 -6.25 -15.21
C GLY A 551 4.78 -4.74 -15.03
N ALA A 552 3.83 -4.00 -15.57
CA ALA A 552 3.75 -2.55 -15.42
C ALA A 552 2.30 -2.06 -15.47
N PHE A 553 2.06 -0.81 -15.09
CA PHE A 553 0.78 -0.17 -15.34
C PHE A 553 0.90 1.25 -15.86
N PHE A 554 -0.16 1.71 -16.53
CA PHE A 554 -0.30 3.04 -17.11
C PHE A 554 -1.48 3.75 -16.44
N HIS A 555 -1.19 4.91 -15.83
CA HIS A 555 -2.18 5.69 -15.10
C HIS A 555 -2.41 7.05 -15.76
N ASP A 556 -3.58 7.43 -16.20
CA ASP A 556 -4.71 6.59 -16.49
C ASP A 556 -5.26 6.98 -17.87
N ILE A 557 -6.15 6.15 -18.41
CA ILE A 557 -6.80 6.42 -19.70
C ILE A 557 -7.59 7.73 -19.63
N SER A 558 -8.26 8.02 -18.51
CA SER A 558 -9.08 9.22 -18.35
C SER A 558 -8.30 10.53 -18.50
N ARG A 559 -7.04 10.58 -18.06
CA ARG A 559 -6.14 11.72 -18.24
C ARG A 559 -5.69 11.84 -19.69
N ALA A 560 -5.34 10.73 -20.34
CA ALA A 560 -4.97 10.73 -21.75
C ALA A 560 -6.15 11.14 -22.66
N ALA A 561 -7.36 10.69 -22.34
CA ALA A 561 -8.51 10.83 -23.22
C ALA A 561 -9.40 12.05 -22.93
N VAL A 562 -9.55 12.47 -21.67
CA VAL A 562 -10.62 13.41 -21.27
C VAL A 562 -10.07 14.70 -20.64
N GLN A 563 -9.33 14.62 -19.52
CA GLN A 563 -9.00 15.82 -18.72
C GLN A 563 -7.61 15.80 -18.07
N GLY A 564 -6.60 15.30 -18.77
CA GLY A 564 -5.22 15.30 -18.27
C GLY A 564 -4.48 16.62 -18.45
N ARG A 565 -3.45 16.82 -17.62
CA ARG A 565 -2.42 17.85 -17.84
C ARG A 565 -1.42 17.33 -18.86
N LEU A 566 -1.71 17.50 -20.14
CA LEU A 566 -0.96 16.85 -21.23
C LEU A 566 0.26 17.64 -21.75
N GLY A 567 0.37 18.91 -21.38
CA GLY A 567 1.40 19.80 -21.91
C GLY A 567 1.24 19.99 -23.43
N PRO A 568 2.34 20.12 -24.19
CA PRO A 568 2.27 20.28 -25.66
C PRO A 568 2.03 18.96 -26.41
N TYR A 569 1.99 17.82 -25.69
CA TYR A 569 1.85 16.48 -26.27
C TYR A 569 0.38 16.04 -26.24
N PRO A 570 -0.18 15.49 -27.34
CA PRO A 570 -1.54 14.93 -27.31
C PRO A 570 -1.57 13.65 -26.47
N GLY A 571 -2.75 13.31 -25.94
CA GLY A 571 -2.93 12.10 -25.12
C GLY A 571 -2.59 10.80 -25.85
N THR A 572 -2.71 10.77 -27.17
CA THR A 572 -2.29 9.64 -28.01
C THR A 572 -0.78 9.41 -27.97
N GLU A 573 0.05 10.45 -27.87
CA GLU A 573 1.51 10.28 -27.70
C GLU A 573 1.85 9.74 -26.31
N TRP A 574 1.16 10.18 -25.26
CA TRP A 574 1.27 9.60 -23.93
C TRP A 574 0.90 8.11 -23.93
N ALA A 575 -0.19 7.76 -24.60
CA ALA A 575 -0.61 6.36 -24.73
C ALA A 575 0.35 5.52 -25.60
N LEU A 576 0.94 6.08 -26.66
CA LEU A 576 1.96 5.38 -27.44
C LEU A 576 3.24 5.12 -26.62
N ALA A 577 3.63 6.06 -25.76
CA ALA A 577 4.74 5.86 -24.82
C ALA A 577 4.42 4.74 -23.80
N GLY A 578 3.20 4.72 -23.25
CA GLY A 578 2.72 3.62 -22.40
C GLY A 578 2.71 2.27 -23.12
N ALA A 579 2.21 2.24 -24.37
CA ALA A 579 2.17 1.04 -25.19
C ALA A 579 3.58 0.52 -25.52
N ALA A 580 4.52 1.42 -25.80
CA ALA A 580 5.92 1.06 -26.00
C ALA A 580 6.54 0.49 -24.72
N ALA A 581 6.20 1.04 -23.55
CA ALA A 581 6.68 0.51 -22.27
C ALA A 581 6.15 -0.90 -22.02
N PHE A 582 4.85 -1.14 -22.25
CA PHE A 582 4.24 -2.48 -22.13
C PHE A 582 4.88 -3.49 -23.08
N SER A 583 5.09 -3.08 -24.33
CA SER A 583 5.75 -3.90 -25.35
C SER A 583 7.16 -4.31 -24.92
N GLN A 584 7.94 -3.36 -24.40
CA GLN A 584 9.30 -3.61 -23.95
C GLN A 584 9.36 -4.45 -22.64
N VAL A 585 8.42 -4.27 -21.71
CA VAL A 585 8.28 -5.14 -20.52
C VAL A 585 8.05 -6.60 -20.92
N ARG A 586 7.15 -6.83 -21.89
CA ARG A 586 6.89 -8.18 -22.43
C ARG A 586 8.09 -8.74 -23.19
N GLN A 587 8.83 -7.89 -23.90
CA GLN A 587 10.09 -8.30 -24.55
C GLN A 587 11.15 -8.72 -23.54
N ASN A 588 11.33 -7.99 -22.43
CA ASN A 588 12.28 -8.33 -21.38
C ASN A 588 11.96 -9.71 -20.77
N TRP A 589 10.68 -9.99 -20.52
CA TRP A 589 10.22 -11.30 -20.07
C TRP A 589 10.22 -12.39 -21.15
N SER A 590 10.50 -12.04 -22.41
CA SER A 590 10.49 -12.97 -23.54
C SER A 590 9.18 -13.74 -23.70
N VAL A 591 8.05 -13.11 -23.39
CA VAL A 591 6.71 -13.72 -23.44
C VAL A 591 6.03 -13.59 -24.81
N TYR A 592 6.62 -12.82 -25.73
CA TYR A 592 6.17 -12.73 -27.12
C TYR A 592 6.99 -13.61 -28.07
N PRO A 593 6.34 -14.14 -29.12
CA PRO A 593 7.02 -14.98 -30.12
C PRO A 593 7.94 -14.20 -31.04
N LEU A 594 7.74 -12.88 -31.13
CA LEU A 594 8.53 -11.97 -31.92
C LEU A 594 9.36 -11.06 -31.00
N ALA A 595 10.58 -10.75 -31.41
CA ALA A 595 11.39 -9.68 -30.82
C ALA A 595 11.58 -8.55 -31.83
N PHE A 596 11.59 -7.33 -31.30
CA PHE A 596 11.55 -6.12 -32.10
C PHE A 596 12.64 -5.13 -31.70
N GLY A 597 13.07 -4.34 -32.67
CA GLY A 597 13.95 -3.18 -32.48
C GLY A 597 13.57 -2.04 -33.41
N LEU A 598 13.88 -0.82 -32.99
CA LEU A 598 13.73 0.37 -33.82
C LEU A 598 15.06 1.10 -33.89
N THR A 599 15.52 1.35 -35.11
CA THR A 599 16.62 2.27 -35.37
C THR A 599 16.05 3.48 -36.11
N CYS A 600 16.16 4.67 -35.52
CA CYS A 600 15.71 5.91 -36.13
C CYS A 600 16.79 6.99 -35.96
N PRO A 601 16.99 7.90 -36.94
CA PRO A 601 17.86 9.04 -36.75
C PRO A 601 17.47 9.85 -35.51
N LYS A 602 18.42 10.18 -34.63
CA LYS A 602 18.15 11.01 -33.44
C LYS A 602 17.87 12.47 -33.80
N THR A 603 18.32 12.90 -34.98
CA THR A 603 18.14 14.25 -35.50
C THR A 603 17.67 14.25 -36.94
N ALA A 604 16.88 15.27 -37.31
CA ALA A 604 16.38 15.44 -38.67
C ALA A 604 16.09 16.91 -39.01
N GLY A 605 16.14 17.25 -40.30
CA GLY A 605 15.63 18.53 -40.79
C GLY A 605 14.12 18.50 -41.02
N PHE A 606 13.46 19.66 -40.93
CA PHE A 606 12.06 19.79 -41.34
C PHE A 606 11.88 19.49 -42.83
N GLY A 607 10.77 18.83 -43.18
CA GLY A 607 10.46 18.42 -44.55
C GLY A 607 11.43 17.39 -45.13
N THR A 608 12.41 16.91 -44.36
CA THR A 608 13.37 15.88 -44.79
C THR A 608 12.79 14.51 -44.48
N ALA A 609 12.92 13.58 -45.43
CA ALA A 609 12.55 12.19 -45.22
C ALA A 609 13.43 11.56 -44.14
N LEU A 610 12.78 10.93 -43.17
CA LEU A 610 13.34 10.04 -42.17
C LEU A 610 13.08 8.60 -42.59
N GLU A 611 14.04 7.73 -42.32
CA GLU A 611 13.90 6.29 -42.56
C GLU A 611 14.04 5.51 -41.24
N PRO A 612 12.97 5.41 -40.42
CA PRO A 612 12.95 4.48 -39.30
C PRO A 612 13.02 3.04 -39.81
N ARG A 613 13.89 2.23 -39.21
CA ARG A 613 14.07 0.81 -39.54
C ARG A 613 13.62 -0.07 -38.39
N VAL A 614 12.70 -0.97 -38.70
CA VAL A 614 12.13 -1.91 -37.74
C VAL A 614 12.80 -3.26 -37.94
N THR A 615 13.49 -3.75 -36.92
CA THR A 615 14.00 -5.11 -36.92
C THR A 615 12.95 -6.03 -36.32
N ILE A 616 12.67 -7.15 -36.96
CA ILE A 616 11.75 -8.19 -36.47
C ILE A 616 12.48 -9.52 -36.48
N HIS A 617 12.42 -10.26 -35.37
CA HIS A 617 13.02 -11.59 -35.24
C HIS A 617 11.96 -12.58 -34.72
N ASN A 618 11.69 -13.63 -35.48
CA ASN A 618 10.81 -14.71 -35.06
C ASN A 618 11.56 -15.69 -34.15
N ARG A 619 11.21 -15.69 -32.86
CA ARG A 619 11.80 -16.55 -31.83
C ARG A 619 11.04 -17.86 -31.64
N SER A 620 9.92 -18.03 -32.33
CA SER A 620 9.10 -19.23 -32.25
C SER A 620 9.58 -20.32 -33.21
N ARG A 621 9.00 -21.51 -33.07
CA ARG A 621 9.26 -22.66 -33.96
C ARG A 621 8.28 -22.73 -35.13
N VAL A 622 7.37 -21.76 -35.25
CA VAL A 622 6.34 -21.72 -36.29
C VAL A 622 6.52 -20.47 -37.16
N THR A 623 6.07 -20.54 -38.41
CA THR A 623 6.03 -19.37 -39.28
C THR A 623 4.94 -18.42 -38.78
N VAL A 624 5.29 -17.17 -38.52
CA VAL A 624 4.29 -16.12 -38.27
C VAL A 624 3.84 -15.55 -39.60
N ARG A 625 2.53 -15.43 -39.82
CA ARG A 625 1.95 -14.94 -41.07
C ARG A 625 1.24 -13.61 -40.87
N ASP A 626 1.09 -12.87 -41.95
CA ASP A 626 0.23 -11.67 -42.03
C ASP A 626 0.57 -10.61 -40.97
N LEU A 627 1.87 -10.28 -40.84
CA LEU A 627 2.30 -9.21 -39.95
C LEU A 627 1.99 -7.85 -40.59
N GLU A 628 1.35 -6.96 -39.83
CA GLU A 628 1.12 -5.56 -40.23
C GLU A 628 2.12 -4.66 -39.49
N ILE A 629 2.92 -3.90 -40.22
CA ILE A 629 3.87 -2.91 -39.69
C ILE A 629 3.38 -1.53 -40.12
N LYS A 630 3.07 -0.66 -39.15
CA LYS A 630 2.47 0.65 -39.41
C LYS A 630 3.17 1.76 -38.64
N LEU A 631 3.52 2.83 -39.35
CA LEU A 631 3.91 4.11 -38.75
C LEU A 631 2.66 4.77 -38.14
N GLU A 632 2.69 5.03 -36.84
CA GLU A 632 1.60 5.70 -36.13
C GLU A 632 1.61 7.20 -36.43
N SER A 633 0.41 7.78 -36.55
CA SER A 633 0.28 9.22 -36.72
C SER A 633 0.47 9.90 -35.37
N THR A 634 1.53 10.69 -35.26
CA THR A 634 1.82 11.53 -34.10
C THR A 634 1.85 12.99 -34.55
N ARG A 635 1.73 13.92 -33.60
CA ARG A 635 1.61 15.34 -33.94
C ARG A 635 2.89 15.83 -34.63
N GLY A 636 2.76 16.24 -35.90
CA GLY A 636 3.86 16.76 -36.72
C GLY A 636 4.73 15.69 -37.38
N VAL A 637 4.38 14.40 -37.29
CA VAL A 637 5.01 13.31 -38.03
C VAL A 637 3.98 12.61 -38.91
N ARG A 638 4.29 12.47 -40.19
CA ARG A 638 3.48 11.68 -41.13
C ARG A 638 4.34 10.71 -41.93
N ALA A 639 3.68 9.78 -42.61
CA ALA A 639 4.34 8.94 -43.58
C ALA A 639 4.84 9.77 -44.80
N SER A 640 6.04 9.45 -45.29
CA SER A 640 6.63 10.03 -46.51
C SER A 640 6.48 9.15 -47.75
N GLY A 641 5.85 7.99 -47.58
CA GLY A 641 5.58 6.98 -48.59
C GLY A 641 4.64 5.93 -48.03
N ALA A 642 4.94 4.64 -48.22
CA ALA A 642 4.17 3.56 -47.60
C ALA A 642 4.38 3.56 -46.07
N GLY A 643 3.46 4.23 -45.35
CA GLY A 643 3.40 4.23 -43.88
C GLY A 643 2.90 2.91 -43.28
N ARG A 644 2.58 1.93 -44.14
CA ARG A 644 2.20 0.57 -43.79
C ARG A 644 2.97 -0.40 -44.68
N ARG A 645 3.42 -1.50 -44.09
CA ARG A 645 4.00 -2.66 -44.77
C ARG A 645 3.32 -3.91 -44.21
N ASP A 646 2.88 -4.78 -45.10
CA ASP A 646 2.36 -6.09 -44.74
C ASP A 646 3.42 -7.14 -45.12
N LEU A 647 3.71 -8.04 -44.19
CA LEU A 647 4.64 -9.15 -44.40
C LEU A 647 3.85 -10.46 -44.35
N ALA A 648 3.80 -11.16 -45.48
CA ALA A 648 3.01 -12.38 -45.61
C ALA A 648 3.49 -13.51 -44.70
N ASN A 649 4.82 -13.66 -44.53
CA ASN A 649 5.40 -14.68 -43.69
C ASN A 649 6.74 -14.24 -43.08
N LEU A 650 7.05 -14.81 -41.92
CA LEU A 650 8.33 -14.74 -41.24
C LEU A 650 8.66 -16.13 -40.69
N ALA A 651 9.64 -16.81 -41.27
CA ALA A 651 10.01 -18.18 -40.94
C ALA A 651 10.58 -18.32 -39.51
N PRO A 652 10.56 -19.53 -38.92
CA PRO A 652 11.18 -19.78 -37.61
C PRO A 652 12.64 -19.33 -37.57
N GLY A 653 13.03 -18.56 -36.55
CA GLY A 653 14.39 -18.03 -36.40
C GLY A 653 14.77 -16.91 -37.37
N GLU A 654 13.88 -16.54 -38.31
CA GLU A 654 14.18 -15.51 -39.31
C GLU A 654 14.23 -14.13 -38.67
N LYS A 655 15.21 -13.33 -39.11
CA LYS A 655 15.38 -11.93 -38.73
C LYS A 655 15.39 -11.06 -39.97
N ILE A 656 14.54 -10.05 -39.99
CA ILE A 656 14.43 -9.09 -41.09
C ILE A 656 14.53 -7.65 -40.58
N GLU A 657 14.80 -6.74 -41.50
CA GLU A 657 14.77 -5.30 -41.26
C GLU A 657 13.87 -4.64 -42.31
N ILE A 658 12.91 -3.82 -41.85
CA ILE A 658 11.93 -3.16 -42.69
C ILE A 658 12.09 -1.64 -42.55
N PRO A 659 12.47 -0.92 -43.63
CA PRO A 659 12.47 0.53 -43.64
C PRO A 659 11.04 1.08 -43.82
N LEU A 660 10.73 2.12 -43.05
CA LEU A 660 9.51 2.92 -43.18
C LEU A 660 9.89 4.34 -43.59
N GLY A 661 8.99 5.04 -44.28
CA GLY A 661 9.18 6.44 -44.63
C GLY A 661 8.41 7.36 -43.68
N ALA A 662 9.09 8.27 -43.00
CA ALA A 662 8.48 9.33 -42.18
C ALA A 662 8.97 10.72 -42.61
N ILE A 663 8.18 11.77 -42.35
CA ILE A 663 8.58 13.18 -42.49
C ILE A 663 8.12 13.93 -41.24
N ILE A 664 8.98 14.80 -40.72
CA ILE A 664 8.60 15.83 -39.74
C ILE A 664 8.17 17.07 -40.51
N GLU A 665 6.91 17.44 -40.37
CA GLU A 665 6.25 18.40 -41.26
C GLU A 665 6.68 19.84 -40.99
N THR A 666 6.49 20.29 -39.76
CA THR A 666 6.64 21.69 -39.38
C THR A 666 7.32 21.83 -38.02
N PRO A 667 8.03 22.94 -37.76
CA PRO A 667 8.49 23.26 -36.41
C PRO A 667 7.34 23.37 -35.42
N ASP A 668 7.61 22.94 -34.20
CA ASP A 668 6.74 23.15 -33.04
C ASP A 668 7.62 23.51 -31.84
N GLY A 669 7.78 24.81 -31.63
CA GLY A 669 8.58 25.34 -30.53
C GLY A 669 7.98 25.03 -29.15
N THR A 670 6.67 24.75 -29.06
CA THR A 670 6.02 24.44 -27.78
C THR A 670 6.53 23.13 -27.18
N ARG A 671 6.97 22.20 -28.04
CA ARG A 671 7.60 20.92 -27.69
C ARG A 671 9.10 20.89 -28.00
N ALA A 672 9.73 22.06 -28.05
CA ALA A 672 11.16 22.20 -28.34
C ALA A 672 11.62 21.45 -29.60
N ASN A 673 10.74 21.36 -30.60
CA ASN A 673 11.01 20.67 -31.86
C ASN A 673 11.38 19.19 -31.70
N ARG A 674 10.77 18.52 -30.72
CA ARG A 674 10.88 17.07 -30.49
C ARG A 674 9.63 16.36 -30.98
N PHE A 675 9.82 15.34 -31.81
CA PHE A 675 8.73 14.62 -32.47
C PHE A 675 8.85 13.13 -32.23
N MET A 676 7.74 12.48 -31.84
CA MET A 676 7.71 11.04 -31.64
C MET A 676 7.55 10.33 -32.98
N VAL A 677 8.52 9.50 -33.34
CA VAL A 677 8.34 8.46 -34.36
C VAL A 677 7.90 7.20 -33.63
N ALA A 678 6.69 6.72 -33.90
CA ALA A 678 6.16 5.51 -33.33
C ALA A 678 5.76 4.52 -34.43
N VAL A 679 6.05 3.24 -34.20
CA VAL A 679 5.69 2.15 -35.10
C VAL A 679 4.94 1.11 -34.32
N ARG A 680 3.79 0.68 -34.85
CA ARG A 680 3.04 -0.46 -34.34
C ARG A 680 3.24 -1.65 -35.27
N VAL A 681 3.52 -2.80 -34.69
CA VAL A 681 3.50 -4.09 -35.37
C VAL A 681 2.38 -4.92 -34.78
N ASN A 682 1.51 -5.48 -35.63
CA ASN A 682 0.47 -6.41 -35.24
C ASN A 682 0.70 -7.75 -35.93
N TRP A 683 0.32 -8.84 -35.27
CA TRP A 683 0.31 -10.18 -35.85
C TRP A 683 -0.97 -10.91 -35.43
N PRO A 684 -1.35 -11.99 -36.13
CA PRO A 684 -2.52 -12.77 -35.78
C PRO A 684 -2.38 -13.46 -34.41
N ALA A 685 -3.49 -13.68 -33.72
CA ALA A 685 -3.53 -14.63 -32.62
C ALA A 685 -3.23 -16.05 -33.13
N GLY A 686 -2.53 -16.85 -32.34
CA GLY A 686 -2.13 -18.19 -32.74
C GLY A 686 -1.32 -18.90 -31.67
N GLU A 687 -1.06 -20.19 -31.91
CA GLU A 687 -0.22 -21.01 -31.04
C GLU A 687 1.25 -20.88 -31.49
N TYR A 688 2.05 -20.14 -30.72
CA TYR A 688 3.45 -19.91 -31.03
C TYR A 688 4.42 -20.77 -30.22
N GLY A 689 3.88 -21.69 -29.40
CA GLY A 689 4.59 -22.60 -28.52
C GLY A 689 4.49 -22.22 -27.04
N ASP A 690 4.65 -23.21 -26.16
CA ASP A 690 4.32 -23.15 -24.72
C ASP A 690 5.10 -22.09 -23.92
N LYS A 691 6.20 -21.59 -24.47
CA LYS A 691 7.00 -20.53 -23.84
C LYS A 691 6.33 -19.15 -23.95
N PHE A 692 5.50 -18.93 -24.98
CA PHE A 692 4.91 -17.62 -25.25
C PHE A 692 3.48 -17.55 -24.74
N ARG A 693 3.07 -16.35 -24.33
CA ARG A 693 1.74 -16.11 -23.80
C ARG A 693 0.76 -15.77 -24.93
N ASN A 694 -0.16 -16.68 -25.20
CA ASN A 694 -1.20 -16.51 -26.23
C ASN A 694 -2.39 -15.65 -25.74
N ASP A 695 -2.46 -15.38 -24.44
CA ASP A 695 -3.49 -14.53 -23.81
C ASP A 695 -3.15 -13.04 -23.88
N LEU A 696 -1.95 -12.68 -24.37
CA LEU A 696 -1.53 -11.28 -24.50
C LEU A 696 -1.99 -10.66 -25.82
N PRO A 697 -2.21 -9.34 -25.87
CA PRO A 697 -2.46 -8.62 -27.11
C PRO A 697 -1.34 -8.86 -28.14
N THR A 698 -1.71 -9.17 -29.38
CA THR A 698 -0.78 -9.42 -30.49
C THR A 698 -0.33 -8.14 -31.19
N THR A 699 0.16 -7.20 -30.40
CA THR A 699 0.63 -5.89 -30.84
C THR A 699 1.94 -5.54 -30.13
N PHE A 700 2.82 -4.85 -30.83
CA PHE A 700 4.07 -4.33 -30.31
C PHE A 700 4.25 -2.89 -30.77
N VAL A 701 4.53 -1.99 -29.85
CA VAL A 701 4.78 -0.58 -30.15
C VAL A 701 6.25 -0.26 -29.88
N LEU A 702 6.88 0.34 -30.87
CA LEU A 702 8.20 0.94 -30.79
C LEU A 702 8.04 2.44 -30.85
N MET A 703 8.86 3.19 -30.11
CA MET A 703 8.89 4.64 -30.23
C MET A 703 10.28 5.21 -30.02
N GLN A 704 10.56 6.33 -30.68
CA GLN A 704 11.76 7.13 -30.49
C GLN A 704 11.45 8.60 -30.75
N TYR A 705 11.97 9.50 -29.92
CA TYR A 705 11.92 10.92 -30.20
C TYR A 705 13.07 11.38 -31.11
N VAL A 706 12.73 12.21 -32.09
CA VAL A 706 13.66 12.85 -33.02
C VAL A 706 13.71 14.35 -32.71
N GLN A 707 14.92 14.86 -32.50
CA GLN A 707 15.14 16.29 -32.32
C GLN A 707 15.38 16.94 -33.68
N THR A 708 14.57 17.92 -34.07
CA THR A 708 14.93 18.73 -35.24
C THR A 708 15.77 19.92 -34.84
N SER A 709 16.82 20.20 -35.61
CA SER A 709 17.54 21.45 -35.51
C SER A 709 16.73 22.52 -36.22
N ALA A 710 16.44 23.63 -35.53
CA ALA A 710 16.04 24.83 -36.24
C ALA A 710 17.19 25.15 -37.20
N ARG A 711 16.96 25.14 -38.52
CA ARG A 711 17.85 25.84 -39.43
C ARG A 711 17.86 27.28 -38.91
N LYS A 712 18.99 27.71 -38.31
CA LYS A 712 19.32 29.13 -38.25
C LYS A 712 19.28 29.58 -39.70
N ARG A 713 18.21 30.23 -40.10
CA ARG A 713 18.18 31.02 -41.33
C ARG A 713 18.82 32.36 -41.02
#